data_AF-A0A1V2P4Z3-F1
#
_entry.id   AF-A0A1V2P4Z3-F1
#
_cell.length_a   1.000
_cell.length_b   1.000
_cell.length_c   1.000
_cell.angle_alpha   90.00
_cell.angle_beta   90.00
_cell.angle_gamma   90.00
#
_symmetry.space_group_name_H-M   'P 1'
#
loop_
_entity.id
_entity.type
_entity.pdbx_description
1 polymer ?
#
loop_
_entity_poly.entity_id
_entity_poly.type
_entity_poly.pdbx_seq_one_letter_code
_entity_poly.pdbx_strand_id
1 'polypeptide(L)'
;MRFGSLLASTIISALVLSSVSGVAHAAPRVTSATDKGPIGWQVYRQMDQLAAMRPGAMSRQFSSFDRAGGNDDGFVGTYSCLRTTATGCVIAERTGAGQIDSMWFTRDFGSMVNNGRIKIELDGRVVLDDLLQEVVDGKLGAPWVWPLVGNGDDTSGGAVVKVPMPYRESMRVTVQANPLFYHVSYRDFADADGVQTFDPADKALDVVAKLRGYGIRDPKGVAATKAPVAKGAVAPGKSKNVAALAGSGWLTQLRVKIPQIVASPRVGDDGRAFAVGGSTTFKVAIDPANSGVRLTRRYDPQVGNQRARLVVDGTQVGFWESGPRIPTGEWRDQTIQIPPALTAGKSALTVLNEYVSSDLDVNEFRYAVHSNVLGDWRRTDVVDVGPNHPGDEQAHGYTIKGLNWQGYRVFRYPVAPADVTRSDALLSGVRIVISFDGKTGVDAPLGEFFGSGLGEYDTMTLMSSIDTAPDGWYTSWWPMPYARNATVTLVNQSGVELGDVTVETDHVPDASVAAALQSGRIGYFRATSQAGNTVPGQDFTFLQASGRGVYYGVTHSMRGAIPNGNMRLYLEGDERVYVDGAATPTIYGTGTEDFYESGWYFRDGITYTMPLAGNPAWELNGDGCQHDCTGAYRLMIGEAVSFSSNLRFDIQHGPVNDAPANYSSTSYWYGQSQQALSESDVLDVADDASRAAHGYQSTGETRRTLQSTFEGKDDKVTVSDGVAATTGAISFALKLAPGSTGARLLRMNDQSEAFQQASVSVDGVVVGTWFQPLGNTSSRWLEDSFELPGSAVAGRSSVTVRLVPQTGSPAWSAARYRMLTKTD
;
A
#
# COMPACT_ATOMS: atom_id res chain seq x y z
N MET A 1 67.24 -23.87 60.60
CA MET A 1 66.43 -22.83 59.92
C MET A 1 66.25 -23.22 58.47
N ARG A 2 65.00 -23.39 58.05
CA ARG A 2 64.50 -23.53 56.67
C ARG A 2 63.09 -22.92 56.68
N PHE A 3 62.71 -22.24 55.61
CA PHE A 3 61.65 -22.63 54.67
C PHE A 3 61.33 -21.44 53.76
N GLY A 4 61.22 -21.70 52.46
CA GLY A 4 60.85 -20.71 51.44
C GLY A 4 59.35 -20.64 51.21
N SER A 5 58.91 -19.74 50.32
CA SER A 5 57.60 -19.79 49.63
C SER A 5 57.59 -18.84 48.42
N LEU A 6 56.92 -19.29 47.37
CA LEU A 6 56.68 -18.63 46.08
C LEU A 6 55.78 -17.38 46.21
N LEU A 7 56.01 -16.37 45.35
CA LEU A 7 55.06 -15.30 45.07
C LEU A 7 54.19 -15.66 43.85
N ALA A 8 52.87 -15.57 44.03
CA ALA A 8 51.87 -15.60 42.99
C ALA A 8 51.49 -14.16 42.60
N SER A 9 51.50 -13.86 41.30
CA SER A 9 51.03 -12.58 40.75
C SER A 9 49.59 -12.72 40.25
N THR A 10 48.70 -11.94 40.84
CA THR A 10 47.27 -11.85 40.50
C THR A 10 47.08 -10.92 39.31
N ILE A 11 46.46 -11.40 38.23
CA ILE A 11 46.00 -10.58 37.10
C ILE A 11 44.58 -10.07 37.42
N ILE A 12 44.43 -8.76 37.53
CA ILE A 12 43.14 -8.08 37.68
C ILE A 12 42.57 -7.85 36.26
N SER A 13 41.54 -8.59 35.90
CA SER A 13 40.75 -8.32 34.69
C SER A 13 39.73 -7.23 34.98
N ALA A 14 39.90 -6.07 34.34
CA ALA A 14 38.94 -4.96 34.40
C ALA A 14 37.67 -5.33 33.62
N LEU A 15 36.55 -5.37 34.33
CA LEU A 15 35.21 -5.57 33.77
C LEU A 15 34.74 -4.24 33.16
N VAL A 16 34.72 -4.14 31.83
CA VAL A 16 34.07 -3.03 31.13
C VAL A 16 32.56 -3.31 31.13
N LEU A 17 31.84 -2.74 32.10
CA LEU A 17 30.39 -2.65 32.06
C LEU A 17 29.98 -1.67 30.95
N SER A 18 29.70 -2.17 29.76
CA SER A 18 28.94 -1.43 28.75
C SER A 18 27.48 -1.40 29.17
N SER A 19 27.08 -0.35 29.88
CA SER A 19 25.67 -0.02 30.05
C SER A 19 25.09 0.32 28.67
N VAL A 20 24.32 -0.61 28.09
CA VAL A 20 23.46 -0.31 26.95
C VAL A 20 22.33 0.56 27.49
N SER A 21 22.57 1.87 27.50
CA SER A 21 21.54 2.88 27.71
C SER A 21 20.51 2.69 26.59
N GLY A 22 19.30 2.27 26.94
CA GLY A 22 18.18 2.26 26.01
C GLY A 22 18.10 3.62 25.32
N VAL A 23 18.15 3.62 23.99
CA VAL A 23 17.95 4.83 23.21
C VAL A 23 16.54 5.29 23.53
N ALA A 24 16.42 6.39 24.28
CA ALA A 24 15.15 7.07 24.47
C ALA A 24 14.68 7.53 23.09
N HIS A 25 13.80 6.76 22.47
CA HIS A 25 13.20 7.13 21.20
C HIS A 25 12.23 8.28 21.49
N ALA A 26 12.53 9.44 20.91
CA ALA A 26 11.76 10.65 21.09
C ALA A 26 10.32 10.46 20.56
N ALA A 27 9.37 11.22 21.11
CA ALA A 27 8.03 11.36 20.54
C ALA A 27 8.10 11.64 19.03
N PRO A 28 7.07 11.27 18.22
CA PRO A 28 6.98 11.66 16.82
C PRO A 28 7.20 13.16 16.74
N ARG A 29 8.32 13.59 16.16
CA ARG A 29 8.58 15.02 16.05
C ARG A 29 7.83 15.52 14.83
N VAL A 30 6.98 16.52 15.02
CA VAL A 30 6.51 17.33 13.90
C VAL A 30 7.69 18.19 13.41
N THR A 31 8.61 17.58 12.65
CA THR A 31 9.61 18.32 11.87
C THR A 31 8.88 19.18 10.83
N SER A 32 9.54 20.21 10.29
CA SER A 32 9.01 20.85 9.08
C SER A 32 9.00 19.80 7.98
N ALA A 33 7.84 19.17 7.74
CA ALA A 33 7.63 18.42 6.53
C ALA A 33 7.96 19.39 5.38
N THR A 34 8.80 18.94 4.44
CA THR A 34 8.86 19.63 3.16
C THR A 34 7.47 19.52 2.55
N ASP A 35 7.06 20.50 1.74
CA ASP A 35 5.74 20.45 1.08
C ASP A 35 5.58 19.20 0.21
N LYS A 36 6.69 18.56 -0.17
CA LYS A 36 6.76 17.33 -0.97
C LYS A 36 6.48 16.04 -0.16
N GLY A 37 6.50 16.13 1.18
CA GLY A 37 6.50 14.97 2.07
C GLY A 37 7.82 14.19 2.05
N PRO A 38 7.84 12.96 2.60
CA PRO A 38 9.04 12.13 2.58
C PRO A 38 9.44 11.71 1.15
N ILE A 39 10.76 11.73 0.89
CA ILE A 39 11.40 11.45 -0.41
C ILE A 39 12.42 10.32 -0.23
N GLY A 40 12.54 9.46 -1.24
CA GLY A 40 13.39 8.27 -1.26
C GLY A 40 13.06 7.35 -0.09
N TRP A 41 14.07 6.75 0.52
CA TRP A 41 13.88 5.85 1.68
C TRP A 41 13.16 6.47 2.88
N GLN A 42 13.01 7.80 2.95
CA GLN A 42 12.29 8.44 4.05
C GLN A 42 10.80 8.06 4.10
N VAL A 43 10.18 7.64 2.99
CA VAL A 43 8.78 7.15 3.04
C VAL A 43 8.61 5.97 4.00
N TYR A 44 9.64 5.13 4.15
CA TYR A 44 9.62 4.00 5.08
C TYR A 44 10.29 4.31 6.43
N ARG A 45 11.18 5.30 6.48
CA ARG A 45 11.86 5.69 7.73
C ARG A 45 10.97 6.58 8.62
N GLN A 46 10.09 7.40 8.03
CA GLN A 46 9.29 8.43 8.72
C GLN A 46 7.78 8.10 8.77
N MET A 47 7.43 6.84 9.08
CA MET A 47 6.02 6.41 9.15
C MET A 47 5.25 7.01 10.34
N ASP A 48 5.94 7.66 11.27
CA ASP A 48 5.32 8.48 12.31
C ASP A 48 4.79 9.82 11.77
N GLN A 49 5.18 10.21 10.55
CA GLN A 49 4.80 11.47 9.89
C GLN A 49 3.68 11.33 8.85
N LEU A 50 2.95 10.21 8.82
CA LEU A 50 1.90 9.99 7.82
C LEU A 50 0.82 11.08 7.82
N ALA A 51 0.59 11.74 8.95
CA ALA A 51 -0.36 12.84 9.06
C ALA A 51 0.07 14.13 8.35
N ALA A 52 1.32 14.26 7.92
CA ALA A 52 1.83 15.46 7.25
C ALA A 52 1.15 15.69 5.89
N MET A 53 0.69 16.93 5.68
CA MET A 53 0.17 17.37 4.38
C MET A 53 1.31 17.46 3.36
N ARG A 54 1.00 17.16 2.10
CA ARG A 54 1.97 17.14 0.99
C ARG A 54 1.55 18.07 -0.17
N PRO A 55 1.35 19.37 0.06
CA PRO A 55 0.81 20.29 -0.95
C PRO A 55 1.77 20.54 -2.14
N GLY A 56 3.04 20.17 -2.01
CA GLY A 56 4.09 20.30 -3.03
C GLY A 56 4.36 19.02 -3.82
N ALA A 57 3.56 17.97 -3.65
CA ALA A 57 3.64 16.74 -4.41
C ALA A 57 2.30 16.39 -5.05
N MET A 58 2.35 15.78 -6.23
CA MET A 58 1.18 15.27 -6.94
C MET A 58 1.44 13.84 -7.43
N SER A 59 0.67 12.89 -6.92
CA SER A 59 0.75 11.48 -7.32
C SER A 59 0.09 11.26 -8.68
N ARG A 60 0.72 10.43 -9.51
CA ARG A 60 0.32 10.10 -10.87
C ARG A 60 0.71 8.66 -11.20
N GLN A 61 0.15 8.14 -12.30
CA GLN A 61 0.47 6.80 -12.79
C GLN A 61 0.65 6.81 -14.31
N PHE A 62 1.62 6.04 -14.80
CA PHE A 62 1.55 5.49 -16.15
C PHE A 62 1.03 4.06 -16.05
N SER A 63 0.11 3.70 -16.92
CA SER A 63 -0.38 2.33 -17.00
C SER A 63 -0.64 1.95 -18.46
N SER A 64 -0.93 0.68 -18.67
CA SER A 64 -1.33 0.12 -19.96
C SER A 64 -2.83 0.23 -20.25
N PHE A 65 -3.58 1.01 -19.46
CA PHE A 65 -5.03 1.14 -19.56
C PHE A 65 -5.55 1.35 -20.99
N ASP A 66 -6.75 0.85 -21.26
CA ASP A 66 -7.43 0.99 -22.53
C ASP A 66 -7.86 2.44 -22.76
N ARG A 67 -7.13 3.12 -23.64
CA ARG A 67 -7.39 4.52 -23.99
C ARG A 67 -8.76 4.72 -24.67
N ALA A 68 -9.39 3.67 -25.19
CA ALA A 68 -10.75 3.73 -25.71
C ALA A 68 -11.84 3.63 -24.63
N GLY A 69 -11.47 3.43 -23.35
CA GLY A 69 -12.41 3.22 -22.24
C GLY A 69 -13.02 1.81 -22.23
N GLY A 70 -12.40 0.87 -22.94
CA GLY A 70 -12.76 -0.54 -22.97
C GLY A 70 -12.01 -1.35 -21.91
N ASN A 71 -11.54 -2.53 -22.30
CA ASN A 71 -10.86 -3.50 -21.42
C ASN A 71 -9.62 -4.11 -22.11
N ASP A 72 -9.04 -3.46 -23.13
CA ASP A 72 -7.73 -3.86 -23.69
C ASP A 72 -6.56 -3.22 -22.91
N ASP A 73 -6.55 -3.40 -21.59
CA ASP A 73 -5.58 -2.79 -20.67
C ASP A 73 -4.18 -3.44 -20.72
N GLY A 74 -3.98 -4.37 -21.66
CA GLY A 74 -2.75 -5.14 -21.79
C GLY A 74 -2.92 -6.44 -22.57
N PHE A 75 -4.14 -6.91 -22.84
CA PHE A 75 -4.41 -8.19 -23.51
C PHE A 75 -3.72 -8.31 -24.86
N VAL A 76 -3.80 -7.26 -25.69
CA VAL A 76 -3.11 -7.18 -26.98
C VAL A 76 -1.80 -6.40 -26.87
N GLY A 77 -1.67 -5.57 -25.83
CA GLY A 77 -0.54 -4.69 -25.60
C GLY A 77 -0.58 -3.41 -26.46
N THR A 78 -1.75 -3.06 -27.01
CA THR A 78 -2.00 -1.89 -27.87
C THR A 78 -1.51 -0.59 -27.22
N TYR A 79 -1.74 -0.48 -25.91
CA TYR A 79 -1.57 0.74 -25.13
C TYR A 79 -0.36 0.72 -24.20
N SER A 80 0.40 -0.38 -24.21
CA SER A 80 1.46 -0.64 -23.24
C SER A 80 2.73 0.20 -23.47
N CYS A 81 2.98 0.64 -24.70
CA CYS A 81 4.17 1.43 -25.04
C CYS A 81 3.79 2.87 -25.32
N LEU A 82 4.44 3.82 -24.64
CA LEU A 82 4.42 5.23 -25.05
C LEU A 82 5.04 5.39 -26.44
N ARG A 83 6.15 4.67 -26.66
CA ARG A 83 6.85 4.54 -27.95
C ARG A 83 7.84 3.39 -27.92
N THR A 84 8.19 2.88 -29.09
CA THR A 84 9.23 1.85 -29.24
C THR A 84 10.56 2.48 -29.64
N THR A 85 11.64 1.97 -29.08
CA THR A 85 13.03 2.36 -29.37
C THR A 85 13.85 1.13 -29.78
N ALA A 86 15.09 1.34 -30.22
CA ALA A 86 16.00 0.23 -30.51
C ALA A 86 16.28 -0.67 -29.29
N THR A 87 16.10 -0.15 -28.07
CA THR A 87 16.32 -0.88 -26.81
C THR A 87 15.05 -1.43 -26.19
N GLY A 88 13.88 -1.14 -26.76
CA GLY A 88 12.59 -1.66 -26.27
C GLY A 88 11.46 -0.62 -26.18
N CYS A 89 10.41 -1.02 -25.49
CA CYS A 89 9.19 -0.29 -25.19
C CYS A 89 9.43 0.73 -24.06
N VAL A 90 9.27 2.02 -24.32
CA VAL A 90 9.27 3.06 -23.27
C VAL A 90 7.89 3.08 -22.63
N ILE A 91 7.83 2.85 -21.32
CA ILE A 91 6.57 2.69 -20.56
C ILE A 91 6.30 3.87 -19.63
N ALA A 92 7.33 4.62 -19.25
CA ALA A 92 7.20 5.85 -18.50
C ALA A 92 8.29 6.84 -18.92
N GLU A 93 7.93 8.10 -19.10
CA GLU A 93 8.86 9.19 -19.43
C GLU A 93 8.32 10.50 -18.87
N ARG A 94 9.11 11.20 -18.04
CA ARG A 94 8.75 12.50 -17.46
C ARG A 94 9.94 13.44 -17.38
N THR A 95 9.66 14.73 -17.46
CA THR A 95 10.61 15.82 -17.21
C THR A 95 10.19 16.62 -15.97
N GLY A 96 11.14 17.19 -15.27
CA GLY A 96 10.94 17.86 -13.98
C GLY A 96 11.41 17.00 -12.81
N ALA A 97 11.38 17.58 -11.62
CA ALA A 97 11.71 16.86 -10.39
C ALA A 97 10.56 15.95 -9.97
N GLY A 98 10.89 14.76 -9.46
CA GLY A 98 9.89 13.80 -9.04
C GLY A 98 10.50 12.56 -8.39
N GLN A 99 9.67 11.52 -8.28
CA GLN A 99 10.07 10.23 -7.73
C GLN A 99 9.19 9.12 -8.30
N ILE A 100 9.79 8.03 -8.78
CA ILE A 100 9.06 6.77 -8.97
C ILE A 100 8.83 6.18 -7.58
N ASP A 101 7.57 5.93 -7.20
CA ASP A 101 7.22 5.36 -5.90
C ASP A 101 7.09 3.84 -5.97
N SER A 102 6.54 3.30 -7.06
CA SER A 102 6.47 1.86 -7.29
C SER A 102 6.21 1.51 -8.75
N MET A 103 6.42 0.24 -9.08
CA MET A 103 6.02 -0.36 -10.34
C MET A 103 5.36 -1.71 -10.09
N TRP A 104 4.39 -2.05 -10.93
CA TRP A 104 3.75 -3.36 -10.97
C TRP A 104 3.67 -3.85 -12.42
N PHE A 105 3.71 -5.17 -12.61
CA PHE A 105 3.63 -5.84 -13.90
C PHE A 105 2.84 -7.15 -13.77
N THR A 106 2.10 -7.54 -14.81
CA THR A 106 1.72 -8.95 -14.99
C THR A 106 1.83 -9.37 -16.44
N ARG A 107 2.27 -10.61 -16.64
CA ARG A 107 2.45 -11.27 -17.93
C ARG A 107 2.62 -12.76 -17.70
N ASP A 108 2.18 -13.59 -18.65
CA ASP A 108 2.45 -15.04 -18.69
C ASP A 108 2.24 -15.73 -17.32
N PHE A 109 1.09 -15.46 -16.68
CA PHE A 109 0.71 -15.98 -15.36
C PHE A 109 1.64 -15.58 -14.18
N GLY A 110 2.23 -14.38 -14.29
CA GLY A 110 3.13 -13.79 -13.30
C GLY A 110 4.64 -13.94 -13.62
N SER A 111 4.98 -14.52 -14.77
CA SER A 111 6.37 -14.65 -15.23
C SER A 111 6.81 -13.43 -16.04
N MET A 112 7.89 -12.79 -15.59
CA MET A 112 8.49 -11.61 -16.23
C MET A 112 9.59 -11.96 -17.23
N VAL A 113 9.84 -13.25 -17.50
CA VAL A 113 10.92 -13.71 -18.40
C VAL A 113 10.77 -13.09 -19.79
N ASN A 114 9.55 -13.04 -20.33
CA ASN A 114 9.30 -12.54 -21.67
C ASN A 114 9.22 -11.01 -21.76
N ASN A 115 9.21 -10.29 -20.63
CA ASN A 115 9.43 -8.83 -20.61
C ASN A 115 10.89 -8.51 -20.98
N GLY A 116 11.82 -9.42 -20.69
CA GLY A 116 13.25 -9.23 -20.92
C GLY A 116 13.86 -8.22 -19.94
N ARG A 117 14.74 -7.36 -20.43
CA ARG A 117 15.41 -6.35 -19.61
C ARG A 117 14.51 -5.18 -19.26
N ILE A 118 14.58 -4.73 -18.01
CA ILE A 118 14.10 -3.41 -17.58
C ILE A 118 15.29 -2.48 -17.42
N LYS A 119 15.18 -1.28 -17.99
CA LYS A 119 16.17 -0.21 -17.88
C LYS A 119 15.50 1.04 -17.31
N ILE A 120 16.06 1.57 -16.22
CA ILE A 120 15.61 2.79 -15.54
C ILE A 120 16.70 3.84 -15.65
N GLU A 121 16.36 4.98 -16.23
CA GLU A 121 17.24 6.12 -16.42
C GLU A 121 16.69 7.31 -15.64
N LEU A 122 17.48 7.87 -14.72
CA LEU A 122 17.15 9.04 -13.93
C LEU A 122 18.22 10.09 -14.15
N ASP A 123 17.83 11.31 -14.49
CA ASP A 123 18.74 12.44 -14.70
C ASP A 123 19.89 12.12 -15.67
N GLY A 124 19.57 11.39 -16.74
CA GLY A 124 20.53 10.94 -17.77
C GLY A 124 21.44 9.78 -17.34
N ARG A 125 21.23 9.18 -16.16
CA ARG A 125 22.03 8.07 -15.63
C ARG A 125 21.21 6.79 -15.51
N VAL A 126 21.76 5.67 -15.96
CA VAL A 126 21.18 4.34 -15.74
C VAL A 126 21.35 3.95 -14.27
N VAL A 127 20.24 3.68 -13.57
CA VAL A 127 20.23 3.25 -12.16
C VAL A 127 19.83 1.79 -11.98
N LEU A 128 19.18 1.20 -12.97
CA LEU A 128 18.89 -0.23 -13.08
C LEU A 128 18.91 -0.64 -14.56
N ASP A 129 19.56 -1.74 -14.89
CA ASP A 129 19.54 -2.37 -16.21
C ASP A 129 19.79 -3.87 -16.03
N ASP A 130 18.72 -4.64 -15.84
CA ASP A 130 18.79 -6.09 -15.65
C ASP A 130 17.54 -6.80 -16.17
N LEU A 131 17.54 -8.13 -16.18
CA LEU A 131 16.37 -8.94 -16.50
C LEU A 131 15.27 -8.69 -15.45
N LEU A 132 14.07 -8.32 -15.89
CA LEU A 132 12.98 -7.98 -14.98
C LEU A 132 12.66 -9.14 -14.02
N GLN A 133 12.67 -10.39 -14.53
CA GLN A 133 12.50 -11.58 -13.70
C GLN A 133 13.54 -11.66 -12.56
N GLU A 134 14.82 -11.42 -12.85
CA GLU A 134 15.89 -11.52 -11.86
C GLU A 134 15.79 -10.39 -10.80
N VAL A 135 15.31 -9.21 -11.22
CA VAL A 135 15.00 -8.10 -10.30
C VAL A 135 13.90 -8.51 -9.34
N VAL A 136 12.77 -9.02 -9.84
CA VAL A 136 11.60 -9.34 -9.00
C VAL A 136 11.76 -10.62 -8.18
N ASP A 137 12.64 -11.53 -8.61
CA ASP A 137 13.11 -12.69 -7.81
C ASP A 137 14.05 -12.28 -6.66
N GLY A 138 14.45 -11.01 -6.58
CA GLY A 138 15.36 -10.50 -5.56
C GLY A 138 16.82 -10.93 -5.71
N LYS A 139 17.23 -11.38 -6.90
CA LYS A 139 18.57 -11.97 -7.13
C LYS A 139 19.70 -10.93 -7.19
N LEU A 140 19.37 -9.66 -7.40
CA LEU A 140 20.33 -8.55 -7.41
C LEU A 140 20.83 -8.20 -5.99
N GLY A 141 20.16 -8.69 -4.94
CA GLY A 141 20.46 -8.32 -3.57
C GLY A 141 19.97 -6.92 -3.21
N ALA A 142 20.10 -6.55 -1.92
CA ALA A 142 19.51 -5.33 -1.40
C ALA A 142 20.00 -4.06 -2.16
N PRO A 143 19.10 -3.13 -2.52
CA PRO A 143 17.70 -3.04 -2.06
C PRO A 143 16.69 -3.87 -2.84
N TRP A 144 17.10 -4.57 -3.90
CA TRP A 144 16.26 -5.44 -4.74
C TRP A 144 16.06 -6.81 -4.10
N VAL A 145 15.43 -6.84 -2.93
CA VAL A 145 15.11 -8.08 -2.19
C VAL A 145 13.71 -7.99 -1.61
N TRP A 146 13.09 -9.14 -1.38
CA TRP A 146 11.80 -9.21 -0.71
C TRP A 146 11.84 -8.52 0.67
N PRO A 147 10.83 -7.69 1.04
CA PRO A 147 9.58 -7.43 0.31
C PRO A 147 9.59 -6.14 -0.53
N LEU A 148 10.76 -5.54 -0.80
CA LEU A 148 10.86 -4.38 -1.70
C LEU A 148 10.68 -4.76 -3.17
N VAL A 149 10.88 -6.03 -3.49
CA VAL A 149 10.48 -6.64 -4.76
C VAL A 149 9.72 -7.93 -4.45
N GLY A 150 8.89 -8.39 -5.37
CA GLY A 150 8.19 -9.67 -5.27
C GLY A 150 7.73 -10.11 -6.66
N ASN A 151 7.77 -11.42 -6.91
CA ASN A 151 7.42 -11.98 -8.22
C ASN A 151 5.97 -12.50 -8.26
N GLY A 152 5.63 -13.15 -9.39
CA GLY A 152 4.32 -13.78 -9.63
C GLY A 152 3.88 -14.73 -8.53
N ASP A 153 4.83 -15.41 -7.90
CA ASP A 153 4.54 -16.38 -6.86
C ASP A 153 4.25 -15.67 -5.53
N ASP A 154 5.06 -14.68 -5.15
CA ASP A 154 4.88 -13.90 -3.90
C ASP A 154 3.56 -13.09 -3.85
N THR A 155 3.05 -12.67 -5.01
CA THR A 155 1.92 -11.73 -5.12
C THR A 155 0.71 -12.30 -5.84
N SER A 156 0.67 -13.63 -6.04
CA SER A 156 -0.45 -14.31 -6.71
C SER A 156 -0.73 -13.79 -8.13
N GLY A 157 0.31 -13.67 -8.96
CA GLY A 157 0.19 -13.38 -10.39
C GLY A 157 0.72 -12.01 -10.82
N GLY A 158 1.10 -11.13 -9.90
CA GLY A 158 1.74 -9.83 -10.20
C GLY A 158 3.25 -9.86 -10.00
N ALA A 159 3.96 -8.80 -10.37
CA ALA A 159 5.35 -8.60 -9.98
C ALA A 159 5.55 -7.14 -9.59
N VAL A 160 6.19 -6.89 -8.46
CA VAL A 160 6.24 -5.57 -7.82
C VAL A 160 7.66 -5.08 -7.60
N VAL A 161 7.83 -3.77 -7.71
CA VAL A 161 9.03 -3.04 -7.29
C VAL A 161 8.60 -1.86 -6.43
N LYS A 162 8.98 -1.87 -5.16
CA LYS A 162 8.66 -0.88 -4.11
C LYS A 162 9.84 -0.01 -3.70
N VAL A 163 10.88 0.04 -4.55
CA VAL A 163 12.05 0.88 -4.34
C VAL A 163 11.73 2.32 -4.76
N PRO A 164 11.68 3.30 -3.84
CA PRO A 164 11.44 4.69 -4.20
C PRO A 164 12.68 5.28 -4.88
N MET A 165 12.50 5.81 -6.08
CA MET A 165 13.57 6.31 -6.94
C MET A 165 13.38 7.79 -7.28
N PRO A 166 13.82 8.71 -6.41
CA PRO A 166 13.77 10.16 -6.67
C PRO A 166 14.68 10.59 -7.82
N TYR A 167 14.30 11.65 -8.53
CA TYR A 167 15.03 12.25 -9.65
C TYR A 167 14.80 13.76 -9.70
N ARG A 168 15.76 14.52 -10.23
CA ARG A 168 15.77 15.99 -10.19
C ARG A 168 15.28 16.63 -11.49
N GLU A 169 15.49 15.96 -12.61
CA GLU A 169 15.32 16.52 -13.95
C GLU A 169 14.47 15.63 -14.86
N SER A 170 14.63 14.31 -14.77
CA SER A 170 13.87 13.39 -15.61
C SER A 170 13.87 11.95 -15.12
N MET A 171 12.84 11.22 -15.54
CA MET A 171 12.81 9.76 -15.50
C MET A 171 12.48 9.16 -16.87
N ARG A 172 13.03 7.99 -17.16
CA ARG A 172 12.59 7.11 -18.25
C ARG A 172 12.69 5.65 -17.80
N VAL A 173 11.62 4.89 -18.04
CA VAL A 173 11.59 3.44 -17.85
C VAL A 173 11.34 2.76 -19.19
N THR A 174 12.23 1.83 -19.54
CA THR A 174 12.16 1.06 -20.79
C THR A 174 12.17 -0.43 -20.47
N VAL A 175 11.28 -1.19 -21.10
CA VAL A 175 11.23 -2.65 -21.02
C VAL A 175 11.53 -3.22 -22.41
N GLN A 176 12.35 -4.26 -22.49
CA GLN A 176 12.87 -4.79 -23.75
C GLN A 176 11.75 -5.25 -24.68
N ALA A 177 10.78 -6.00 -24.15
CA ALA A 177 9.57 -6.40 -24.86
C ALA A 177 8.36 -5.59 -24.37
N ASN A 178 7.29 -5.58 -25.16
CA ASN A 178 6.02 -5.02 -24.72
C ASN A 178 5.59 -5.68 -23.39
N PRO A 179 5.34 -4.91 -22.31
CA PRO A 179 5.08 -5.50 -21.01
C PRO A 179 3.69 -6.16 -20.88
N LEU A 180 2.77 -5.91 -21.82
CA LEU A 180 1.33 -6.13 -21.68
C LEU A 180 0.78 -5.26 -20.56
N PHE A 181 0.60 -5.79 -19.36
CA PHE A 181 0.05 -5.06 -18.22
C PHE A 181 1.17 -4.46 -17.36
N TYR A 182 1.07 -3.17 -17.04
CA TYR A 182 1.99 -2.53 -16.10
C TYR A 182 1.39 -1.29 -15.47
N HIS A 183 1.89 -0.94 -14.29
CA HIS A 183 1.75 0.38 -13.67
C HIS A 183 3.14 0.93 -13.29
N VAL A 184 3.37 2.23 -13.51
CA VAL A 184 4.47 3.00 -12.91
C VAL A 184 3.86 4.15 -12.13
N SER A 185 3.83 4.03 -10.81
CA SER A 185 3.34 5.07 -9.91
C SER A 185 4.46 6.03 -9.56
N TYR A 186 4.21 7.33 -9.66
CA TYR A 186 5.21 8.37 -9.42
C TYR A 186 4.58 9.63 -8.82
N ARG A 187 5.43 10.50 -8.27
CA ARG A 187 5.05 11.85 -7.83
C ARG A 187 5.83 12.91 -8.59
N ASP A 188 5.12 13.94 -9.02
CA ASP A 188 5.73 15.18 -9.51
C ASP A 188 5.98 16.14 -8.34
N PHE A 189 7.09 16.88 -8.41
CA PHE A 189 7.42 17.97 -7.50
C PHE A 189 7.51 19.30 -8.23
N ALA A 190 7.15 20.40 -7.56
CA ALA A 190 7.20 21.74 -8.15
C ALA A 190 8.63 22.21 -8.48
N ASP A 191 9.63 21.68 -7.79
CA ASP A 191 11.04 22.00 -7.98
C ASP A 191 11.93 20.86 -7.45
N ALA A 192 13.24 20.95 -7.74
CA ALA A 192 14.23 19.96 -7.33
C ALA A 192 14.83 20.22 -5.93
N ASP A 193 14.35 21.21 -5.17
CA ASP A 193 14.93 21.56 -3.88
C ASP A 193 14.65 20.46 -2.86
N GLY A 194 15.72 20.00 -2.19
CA GLY A 194 15.66 18.86 -1.27
C GLY A 194 15.54 17.49 -1.94
N VAL A 195 15.56 17.41 -3.28
CA VAL A 195 15.48 16.16 -4.03
C VAL A 195 16.89 15.70 -4.40
N GLN A 196 17.26 14.47 -4.03
CA GLN A 196 18.48 13.82 -4.47
C GLN A 196 18.11 12.71 -5.44
N THR A 197 18.84 12.59 -6.55
CA THR A 197 18.68 11.46 -7.47
C THR A 197 18.97 10.15 -6.74
N PHE A 198 18.18 9.12 -7.03
CA PHE A 198 18.33 7.79 -6.44
C PHE A 198 19.78 7.27 -6.58
N ASP A 199 20.32 6.78 -5.46
CA ASP A 199 21.62 6.13 -5.41
C ASP A 199 21.43 4.60 -5.36
N PRO A 200 21.71 3.86 -6.46
CA PRO A 200 21.57 2.41 -6.48
C PRO A 200 22.57 1.69 -5.55
N ALA A 201 23.57 2.39 -4.98
CA ALA A 201 24.48 1.82 -3.99
C ALA A 201 23.90 1.74 -2.57
N ASP A 202 22.84 2.50 -2.25
CA ASP A 202 22.16 2.41 -0.96
C ASP A 202 21.33 1.11 -0.88
N LYS A 203 21.81 0.18 -0.05
CA LYS A 203 21.16 -1.12 0.17
C LYS A 203 19.88 -1.04 1.00
N ALA A 204 19.65 0.06 1.72
CA ALA A 204 18.48 0.29 2.57
C ALA A 204 18.13 -0.88 3.52
N LEU A 205 19.15 -1.51 4.13
CA LEU A 205 18.97 -2.70 4.97
C LEU A 205 18.05 -2.46 6.17
N ASP A 206 18.04 -1.23 6.69
CA ASP A 206 17.13 -0.81 7.75
C ASP A 206 15.66 -0.79 7.29
N VAL A 207 15.41 -0.36 6.05
CA VAL A 207 14.08 -0.39 5.43
C VAL A 207 13.64 -1.82 5.18
N VAL A 208 14.51 -2.67 4.62
CA VAL A 208 14.21 -4.10 4.40
C VAL A 208 13.84 -4.77 5.73
N ALA A 209 14.65 -4.58 6.77
CA ALA A 209 14.40 -5.15 8.09
C ALA A 209 13.09 -4.65 8.73
N LYS A 210 12.73 -3.38 8.50
CA LYS A 210 11.47 -2.79 8.94
C LYS A 210 10.28 -3.40 8.21
N LEU A 211 10.33 -3.47 6.87
CA LEU A 211 9.22 -3.99 6.06
C LEU A 211 8.98 -5.48 6.30
N ARG A 212 10.03 -6.28 6.58
CA ARG A 212 9.88 -7.67 7.04
C ARG A 212 9.26 -7.80 8.43
N GLY A 213 9.04 -6.71 9.15
CA GLY A 213 8.32 -6.68 10.43
C GLY A 213 6.83 -6.41 10.33
N TYR A 214 6.28 -6.30 9.10
CA TYR A 214 4.86 -6.06 8.87
C TYR A 214 3.96 -7.09 9.57
N GLY A 215 2.76 -6.67 9.95
CA GLY A 215 1.79 -7.48 10.69
C GLY A 215 2.17 -7.85 12.13
N ILE A 216 3.41 -7.57 12.55
CA ILE A 216 4.00 -8.04 13.81
C ILE A 216 4.47 -6.86 14.67
N ARG A 217 5.28 -5.96 14.09
CA ARG A 217 5.96 -4.87 14.79
C ARG A 217 5.38 -3.53 14.38
N ASP A 218 5.23 -2.62 15.35
CA ASP A 218 4.92 -1.23 15.05
C ASP A 218 6.02 -0.63 14.17
N PRO A 219 5.73 -0.25 12.91
CA PRO A 219 6.78 0.16 11.98
C PRO A 219 7.29 1.60 12.24
N LYS A 220 6.61 2.35 13.13
CA LYS A 220 7.02 3.70 13.55
C LYS A 220 8.14 3.65 14.58
N GLY A 221 8.22 2.60 15.40
CA GLY A 221 9.26 2.43 16.43
C GLY A 221 9.23 3.47 17.56
N VAL A 222 8.05 4.01 17.88
CA VAL A 222 7.87 5.12 18.82
C VAL A 222 7.60 4.59 20.23
N ALA A 223 8.27 5.14 21.24
CA ALA A 223 7.96 4.85 22.64
C ALA A 223 6.62 5.50 23.04
N ALA A 224 5.71 4.69 23.58
CA ALA A 224 4.35 5.15 23.89
C ALA A 224 3.94 4.84 25.33
N THR A 225 2.94 5.58 25.81
CA THR A 225 2.29 5.36 27.10
C THR A 225 1.04 4.51 26.89
N LYS A 226 0.90 3.45 27.69
CA LYS A 226 -0.30 2.61 27.68
C LYS A 226 -1.45 3.29 28.43
N ALA A 227 -2.63 3.34 27.82
CA ALA A 227 -3.86 3.68 28.53
C ALA A 227 -4.34 2.49 29.38
N PRO A 228 -5.24 2.69 30.36
CA PRO A 228 -5.86 1.59 31.10
C PRO A 228 -6.53 0.58 30.14
N VAL A 229 -6.30 -0.71 30.38
CA VAL A 229 -6.91 -1.79 29.60
C VAL A 229 -8.42 -1.81 29.86
N ALA A 230 -9.22 -1.74 28.79
CA ALA A 230 -10.68 -1.87 28.87
C ALA A 230 -11.10 -3.31 28.62
N LYS A 231 -12.05 -3.83 29.41
CA LYS A 231 -12.57 -5.20 29.29
C LYS A 231 -14.09 -5.27 29.42
N GLY A 232 -14.69 -6.30 28.84
CA GLY A 232 -16.06 -6.75 29.10
C GLY A 232 -17.04 -6.44 27.97
N ALA A 233 -18.28 -6.88 28.10
CA ALA A 233 -19.20 -6.99 26.98
C ALA A 233 -19.84 -5.68 26.46
N VAL A 234 -20.39 -5.73 25.24
CA VAL A 234 -21.24 -4.72 24.60
C VAL A 234 -22.48 -5.39 24.01
N ALA A 235 -23.63 -5.19 24.63
CA ALA A 235 -24.91 -5.73 24.17
C ALA A 235 -25.35 -5.15 22.81
N PRO A 236 -26.20 -5.84 22.04
CA PRO A 236 -26.78 -5.32 20.79
C PRO A 236 -27.41 -3.93 20.95
N GLY A 237 -27.13 -3.02 20.02
CA GLY A 237 -27.60 -1.64 20.03
C GLY A 237 -26.98 -0.76 21.12
N LYS A 238 -25.97 -1.24 21.85
CA LYS A 238 -25.26 -0.47 22.87
C LYS A 238 -23.86 -0.09 22.40
N SER A 239 -23.26 0.85 23.12
CA SER A 239 -21.89 1.28 22.90
C SER A 239 -21.11 1.28 24.21
N LYS A 240 -19.78 1.23 24.09
CA LYS A 240 -18.87 1.26 25.23
C LYS A 240 -17.65 2.09 24.88
N ASN A 241 -17.41 3.14 25.67
CA ASN A 241 -16.15 3.86 25.62
C ASN A 241 -15.05 2.96 26.20
N VAL A 242 -14.01 2.71 25.41
CA VAL A 242 -12.89 1.84 25.76
C VAL A 242 -11.58 2.60 25.95
N ALA A 243 -11.52 3.87 25.51
CA ALA A 243 -10.43 4.78 25.84
C ALA A 243 -10.90 6.23 25.77
N ALA A 244 -10.41 7.05 26.71
CA ALA A 244 -10.56 8.50 26.69
C ALA A 244 -9.20 9.13 27.00
N LEU A 245 -8.66 9.86 26.03
CA LEU A 245 -7.37 10.53 26.09
C LEU A 245 -7.62 12.05 26.20
N ALA A 246 -6.82 12.73 27.03
CA ALA A 246 -6.93 14.17 27.26
C ALA A 246 -5.60 14.87 27.00
N GLY A 247 -5.66 16.14 26.62
CA GLY A 247 -4.51 16.91 26.15
C GLY A 247 -4.29 16.74 24.65
N SER A 248 -3.13 17.14 24.15
CA SER A 248 -2.75 16.94 22.76
C SER A 248 -1.74 15.80 22.62
N GLY A 249 -1.82 15.07 21.52
CA GLY A 249 -0.90 13.96 21.27
C GLY A 249 -1.33 13.06 20.12
N TRP A 250 -0.80 11.84 20.14
CA TRP A 250 -1.03 10.81 19.13
C TRP A 250 -1.62 9.57 19.79
N LEU A 251 -2.71 9.03 19.26
CA LEU A 251 -3.08 7.63 19.49
C LEU A 251 -2.28 6.82 18.47
N THR A 252 -1.34 6.01 18.93
CA THR A 252 -0.33 5.36 18.06
C THR A 252 -0.56 3.88 17.87
N GLN A 253 -1.38 3.27 18.73
CA GLN A 253 -1.79 1.88 18.60
C GLN A 253 -3.19 1.66 19.18
N LEU A 254 -4.00 0.85 18.50
CA LEU A 254 -5.23 0.25 19.00
C LEU A 254 -5.13 -1.26 18.85
N ARG A 255 -5.33 -2.01 19.94
CA ARG A 255 -5.39 -3.47 19.92
C ARG A 255 -6.69 -3.98 20.52
N VAL A 256 -7.32 -4.93 19.84
CA VAL A 256 -8.59 -5.54 20.27
C VAL A 256 -8.42 -7.05 20.28
N LYS A 257 -8.81 -7.70 21.38
CA LYS A 257 -8.85 -9.17 21.52
C LYS A 257 -10.27 -9.60 21.81
N ILE A 258 -10.76 -10.56 21.06
CA ILE A 258 -12.16 -10.99 21.11
C ILE A 258 -12.23 -12.52 21.10
N PRO A 259 -12.09 -13.18 22.25
CA PRO A 259 -12.00 -14.65 22.33
C PRO A 259 -13.23 -15.41 21.82
N GLN A 260 -14.37 -14.73 21.61
CA GLN A 260 -15.59 -15.34 21.09
C GLN A 260 -15.62 -15.49 19.57
N ILE A 261 -14.72 -14.80 18.85
CA ILE A 261 -14.59 -14.91 17.39
C ILE A 261 -13.83 -16.19 17.08
N VAL A 262 -14.25 -16.87 16.02
CA VAL A 262 -13.54 -18.03 15.47
C VAL A 262 -13.04 -17.68 14.06
N ALA A 263 -11.85 -18.17 13.75
CA ALA A 263 -11.23 -17.97 12.45
C ALA A 263 -12.10 -18.54 11.32
N SER A 264 -12.09 -17.87 10.18
CA SER A 264 -12.77 -18.36 8.98
C SER A 264 -12.23 -19.75 8.62
N PRO A 265 -13.11 -20.74 8.42
CA PRO A 265 -12.68 -22.14 8.39
C PRO A 265 -11.95 -22.49 7.09
N ARG A 266 -12.32 -21.89 5.96
CA ARG A 266 -11.74 -22.19 4.64
C ARG A 266 -10.41 -21.46 4.48
N VAL A 267 -9.35 -22.21 4.24
CA VAL A 267 -8.01 -21.65 4.01
C VAL A 267 -7.39 -22.33 2.80
N GLY A 268 -6.98 -21.51 1.84
CA GLY A 268 -6.08 -21.89 0.76
C GLY A 268 -4.64 -21.65 1.20
N ASP A 269 -3.78 -22.65 1.05
CA ASP A 269 -2.38 -22.58 1.46
C ASP A 269 -1.54 -23.56 0.65
N ASP A 270 -0.28 -23.24 0.39
CA ASP A 270 0.68 -24.16 -0.19
C ASP A 270 1.77 -24.57 0.79
N GLY A 271 2.42 -25.67 0.45
CA GLY A 271 3.30 -26.37 1.36
C GLY A 271 4.40 -27.14 0.66
N ARG A 272 5.28 -27.69 1.49
CA ARG A 272 6.31 -28.65 1.10
C ARG A 272 6.25 -29.87 2.01
N ALA A 273 6.77 -31.00 1.55
CA ALA A 273 6.94 -32.18 2.36
C ALA A 273 8.29 -32.86 2.11
N PHE A 274 8.82 -33.51 3.14
CA PHE A 274 10.07 -34.24 3.09
C PHE A 274 9.91 -35.67 3.61
N ALA A 275 10.63 -36.61 3.00
CA ALA A 275 10.51 -38.04 3.28
C ALA A 275 11.72 -38.60 4.06
N VAL A 276 11.89 -39.93 4.04
CA VAL A 276 12.94 -40.67 4.77
C VAL A 276 14.33 -40.06 4.55
N GLY A 277 15.00 -39.68 5.64
CA GLY A 277 16.32 -39.04 5.61
C GLY A 277 16.30 -37.55 5.24
N GLY A 278 15.12 -36.97 5.08
CA GLY A 278 14.87 -35.56 4.82
C GLY A 278 14.75 -34.70 6.08
N SER A 279 14.85 -33.39 5.88
CA SER A 279 14.80 -32.39 6.94
C SER A 279 14.54 -31.00 6.37
N THR A 280 14.03 -30.08 7.20
CA THR A 280 13.88 -28.65 6.84
C THR A 280 14.55 -27.76 7.87
N THR A 281 15.10 -26.63 7.46
CA THR A 281 15.74 -25.66 8.37
C THR A 281 15.40 -24.25 7.97
N PHE A 282 15.03 -23.42 8.94
CA PHE A 282 14.75 -22.00 8.77
C PHE A 282 15.03 -21.24 10.07
N LYS A 283 15.08 -19.92 10.01
CA LYS A 283 15.20 -19.05 11.18
C LYS A 283 13.85 -18.39 11.49
N VAL A 284 13.62 -18.10 12.76
CA VAL A 284 12.46 -17.32 13.21
C VAL A 284 12.89 -16.26 14.20
N ALA A 285 12.24 -15.10 14.18
CA ALA A 285 12.36 -14.01 15.13
C ALA A 285 11.52 -14.26 16.39
N ILE A 286 12.08 -13.89 17.53
CA ILE A 286 11.41 -13.94 18.84
C ILE A 286 11.69 -12.67 19.63
N ASP A 287 10.85 -12.37 20.61
CA ASP A 287 11.07 -11.22 21.49
C ASP A 287 12.17 -11.55 22.53
N PRO A 288 13.25 -10.77 22.66
CA PRO A 288 14.28 -11.01 23.67
C PRO A 288 13.78 -11.02 25.12
N ALA A 289 12.66 -10.35 25.40
CA ALA A 289 11.99 -10.33 26.70
C ALA A 289 11.03 -11.51 26.91
N ASN A 290 11.02 -12.50 26.01
CA ASN A 290 10.15 -13.66 26.13
C ASN A 290 10.44 -14.46 27.40
N SER A 291 9.38 -15.00 28.01
CA SER A 291 9.42 -16.02 29.05
C SER A 291 9.00 -17.39 28.50
N GLY A 292 9.30 -17.67 27.24
CA GLY A 292 8.86 -18.85 26.50
C GLY A 292 8.32 -18.50 25.11
N VAL A 293 8.45 -19.44 24.18
CA VAL A 293 8.02 -19.29 22.79
C VAL A 293 7.08 -20.43 22.42
N ARG A 294 6.02 -20.13 21.68
CA ARG A 294 5.08 -21.07 21.10
C ARG A 294 5.35 -21.14 19.61
N LEU A 295 5.65 -22.34 19.11
CA LEU A 295 5.75 -22.61 17.69
C LEU A 295 4.54 -23.43 17.28
N THR A 296 3.74 -22.91 16.36
CA THR A 296 2.53 -23.58 15.85
C THR A 296 2.70 -23.86 14.37
N ARG A 297 2.52 -25.13 13.96
CA ARG A 297 2.65 -25.59 12.58
C ARG A 297 1.30 -26.01 12.02
N ARG A 298 0.95 -25.51 10.83
CA ARG A 298 -0.15 -26.04 10.01
C ARG A 298 0.33 -27.22 9.17
N TYR A 299 -0.48 -28.28 9.12
CA TYR A 299 -0.19 -29.48 8.34
C TYR A 299 -1.46 -30.12 7.75
N ASP A 300 -1.26 -30.89 6.68
CA ASP A 300 -2.27 -31.75 6.04
C ASP A 300 -2.31 -33.13 6.75
N PRO A 301 -3.37 -33.46 7.50
CA PRO A 301 -3.51 -34.72 8.24
C PRO A 301 -3.96 -35.89 7.36
N GLN A 302 -4.12 -35.73 6.04
CA GLN A 302 -4.38 -36.84 5.13
C GLN A 302 -3.20 -37.80 5.03
N VAL A 303 -2.00 -37.30 5.32
CA VAL A 303 -0.85 -38.16 5.59
C VAL A 303 -0.88 -38.53 7.06
N GLY A 304 -1.08 -39.82 7.34
CA GLY A 304 -1.11 -40.35 8.68
C GLY A 304 0.27 -40.59 9.27
N ASN A 305 0.29 -40.73 10.59
CA ASN A 305 1.43 -41.12 11.42
C ASN A 305 2.70 -40.28 11.18
N GLN A 306 2.53 -39.01 10.80
CA GLN A 306 3.65 -38.10 10.57
C GLN A 306 4.36 -37.84 11.88
N ARG A 307 5.67 -38.06 11.88
CA ARG A 307 6.56 -37.81 12.99
C ARG A 307 7.82 -37.12 12.51
N ALA A 308 8.05 -35.91 12.98
CA ALA A 308 9.30 -35.19 12.79
C ALA A 308 9.86 -34.71 14.12
N ARG A 309 11.18 -34.86 14.30
CA ARG A 309 11.89 -34.34 15.47
C ARG A 309 12.08 -32.83 15.30
N LEU A 310 11.65 -32.06 16.29
CA LEU A 310 11.87 -30.62 16.34
C LEU A 310 13.14 -30.32 17.14
N VAL A 311 14.10 -29.67 16.50
CA VAL A 311 15.37 -29.22 17.09
C VAL A 311 15.45 -27.70 16.97
N VAL A 312 15.76 -27.03 18.07
CA VAL A 312 15.91 -25.58 18.16
C VAL A 312 17.33 -25.26 18.63
N ASP A 313 18.08 -24.52 17.81
CA ASP A 313 19.50 -24.19 18.05
C ASP A 313 20.33 -25.41 18.47
N GLY A 314 20.14 -26.54 17.77
CA GLY A 314 20.85 -27.79 18.02
C GLY A 314 20.35 -28.62 19.22
N THR A 315 19.34 -28.15 19.96
CA THR A 315 18.73 -28.88 21.07
C THR A 315 17.36 -29.42 20.69
N GLN A 316 17.13 -30.72 20.89
CA GLN A 316 15.81 -31.31 20.66
C GLN A 316 14.79 -30.77 21.68
N VAL A 317 13.64 -30.31 21.19
CA VAL A 317 12.57 -29.75 22.03
C VAL A 317 11.29 -30.57 22.01
N GLY A 318 11.09 -31.43 21.01
CA GLY A 318 9.91 -32.28 20.92
C GLY A 318 9.79 -33.02 19.59
N PHE A 319 8.58 -33.54 19.34
CA PHE A 319 8.19 -34.16 18.08
C PHE A 319 6.88 -33.54 17.60
N TRP A 320 6.78 -33.30 16.29
CA TRP A 320 5.49 -33.14 15.62
C TRP A 320 4.88 -34.53 15.40
N GLU A 321 3.67 -34.81 15.87
CA GLU A 321 3.04 -36.14 15.82
C GLU A 321 1.55 -36.06 15.43
N SER A 322 1.19 -36.44 14.18
CA SER A 322 -0.16 -36.21 13.64
C SER A 322 -1.21 -37.30 13.96
N GLY A 323 -0.78 -38.45 14.50
CA GLY A 323 -1.67 -39.60 14.72
C GLY A 323 -2.15 -40.23 13.41
N PRO A 324 -3.17 -41.12 13.43
CA PRO A 324 -3.66 -41.78 12.22
C PRO A 324 -4.25 -40.78 11.22
N ARG A 325 -4.26 -41.16 9.94
CA ARG A 325 -4.83 -40.38 8.85
C ARG A 325 -6.25 -39.87 9.16
N ILE A 326 -6.48 -38.59 8.90
CA ILE A 326 -7.80 -37.96 8.96
C ILE A 326 -8.37 -37.84 7.52
N PRO A 327 -9.71 -37.93 7.32
CA PRO A 327 -10.33 -37.78 6.01
C PRO A 327 -9.94 -36.50 5.26
N THR A 328 -10.12 -36.54 3.94
CA THR A 328 -9.69 -35.47 3.05
C THR A 328 -10.41 -34.15 3.30
N GLY A 329 -9.71 -33.03 3.12
CA GLY A 329 -10.34 -31.70 3.12
C GLY A 329 -10.21 -30.91 4.42
N GLU A 330 -9.37 -31.35 5.36
CA GLU A 330 -9.29 -30.75 6.69
C GLU A 330 -7.90 -30.23 7.05
N TRP A 331 -7.83 -29.03 7.65
CA TRP A 331 -6.60 -28.50 8.25
C TRP A 331 -6.47 -28.88 9.73
N ARG A 332 -5.24 -29.03 10.20
CA ARG A 332 -4.89 -29.18 11.61
C ARG A 332 -3.62 -28.40 11.94
N ASP A 333 -3.57 -27.95 13.18
CA ASP A 333 -2.40 -27.27 13.75
C ASP A 333 -1.80 -28.10 14.89
N GLN A 334 -0.48 -28.06 15.01
CA GLN A 334 0.26 -28.60 16.15
C GLN A 334 1.04 -27.49 16.81
N THR A 335 1.06 -27.48 18.14
CA THR A 335 1.75 -26.44 18.90
C THR A 335 2.76 -27.08 19.85
N ILE A 336 4.00 -26.60 19.82
CA ILE A 336 5.04 -26.94 20.79
C ILE A 336 5.48 -25.67 21.51
N GLN A 337 5.51 -25.73 22.85
CA GLN A 337 6.11 -24.68 23.67
C GLN A 337 7.60 -24.96 23.85
N ILE A 338 8.43 -24.03 23.40
CA ILE A 338 9.87 -24.05 23.55
C ILE A 338 10.20 -23.46 24.93
N PRO A 339 10.95 -24.18 25.78
CA PRO A 339 11.19 -23.77 27.15
C PRO A 339 12.05 -22.49 27.22
N PRO A 340 11.86 -21.64 28.25
CA PRO A 340 12.62 -20.40 28.42
C PRO A 340 14.14 -20.60 28.44
N ALA A 341 14.60 -21.76 28.93
CA ALA A 341 16.02 -22.12 28.96
C ALA A 341 16.69 -22.12 27.56
N LEU A 342 15.90 -22.23 26.49
CA LEU A 342 16.38 -22.21 25.11
C LEU A 342 16.11 -20.89 24.39
N THR A 343 15.29 -19.99 24.95
CA THR A 343 14.79 -18.80 24.26
C THR A 343 15.10 -17.48 24.97
N ALA A 344 15.38 -17.50 26.27
CA ALA A 344 15.58 -16.29 27.06
C ALA A 344 16.74 -15.42 26.53
N GLY A 345 16.47 -14.13 26.32
CA GLY A 345 17.45 -13.14 25.85
C GLY A 345 17.83 -13.25 24.37
N LYS A 346 17.30 -14.23 23.63
CA LYS A 346 17.54 -14.38 22.18
C LYS A 346 16.54 -13.57 21.38
N SER A 347 16.96 -13.07 20.22
CA SER A 347 16.09 -12.37 19.26
C SER A 347 15.69 -13.24 18.06
N ALA A 348 16.29 -14.42 17.92
CA ALA A 348 16.00 -15.37 16.86
C ALA A 348 16.35 -16.80 17.29
N LEU A 349 15.73 -17.77 16.62
CA LEU A 349 15.96 -19.20 16.77
C LEU A 349 16.21 -19.83 15.40
N THR A 350 17.07 -20.84 15.34
CA THR A 350 17.17 -21.74 14.18
C THR A 350 16.32 -22.98 14.45
N VAL A 351 15.33 -23.22 13.60
CA VAL A 351 14.42 -24.35 13.66
C VAL A 351 14.87 -25.41 12.65
N LEU A 352 14.99 -26.66 13.11
CA LEU A 352 15.26 -27.83 12.29
C LEU A 352 14.16 -28.87 12.54
N ASN A 353 13.51 -29.30 11.48
CA ASN A 353 12.60 -30.45 11.50
C ASN A 353 13.29 -31.63 10.82
N GLU A 354 13.43 -32.76 11.51
CA GLU A 354 14.02 -33.98 10.92
C GLU A 354 12.99 -35.09 10.81
N TYR A 355 12.97 -35.78 9.67
CA TYR A 355 12.06 -36.90 9.46
C TYR A 355 12.35 -38.03 10.48
N VAL A 356 11.28 -38.60 11.05
CA VAL A 356 11.35 -39.81 11.89
C VAL A 356 10.53 -40.94 11.27
N SER A 357 9.25 -40.70 11.02
CA SER A 357 8.34 -41.67 10.39
C SER A 357 7.13 -40.97 9.78
N SER A 358 6.47 -41.59 8.82
CA SER A 358 5.19 -41.16 8.27
C SER A 358 4.60 -42.29 7.41
N ASP A 359 3.29 -42.29 7.19
CA ASP A 359 2.67 -43.16 6.18
C ASP A 359 3.09 -42.77 4.75
N LEU A 360 3.55 -41.51 4.53
CA LEU A 360 4.08 -41.03 3.25
C LEU A 360 5.29 -40.10 3.45
N ASP A 361 5.05 -38.87 3.90
CA ASP A 361 6.04 -37.81 4.14
C ASP A 361 5.64 -36.95 5.34
N VAL A 362 6.50 -36.02 5.77
CA VAL A 362 6.11 -34.99 6.73
C VAL A 362 5.89 -33.70 5.96
N ASN A 363 4.67 -33.17 6.00
CA ASN A 363 4.31 -31.94 5.32
C ASN A 363 4.27 -30.74 6.29
N GLU A 364 4.49 -29.56 5.71
CA GLU A 364 4.48 -28.27 6.39
C GLU A 364 4.03 -27.19 5.40
N PHE A 365 3.26 -26.24 5.91
CA PHE A 365 2.65 -25.16 5.11
C PHE A 365 2.97 -23.81 5.73
N ARG A 366 2.81 -23.70 7.05
CA ARG A 366 3.01 -22.45 7.77
C ARG A 366 3.46 -22.69 9.20
N TYR A 367 4.31 -21.80 9.69
CA TYR A 367 4.69 -21.69 11.10
C TYR A 367 4.30 -20.32 11.66
N ALA A 368 3.49 -20.30 12.71
CA ALA A 368 3.25 -19.11 13.52
C ALA A 368 4.12 -19.16 14.79
N VAL A 369 4.79 -18.05 15.10
CA VAL A 369 5.70 -17.93 16.23
C VAL A 369 5.16 -16.89 17.18
N HIS A 370 4.86 -17.28 18.42
CA HIS A 370 4.44 -16.37 19.46
C HIS A 370 5.45 -16.36 20.61
N SER A 371 5.84 -15.17 21.06
CA SER A 371 6.63 -15.00 22.28
C SER A 371 5.70 -14.60 23.42
N ASN A 372 5.85 -15.23 24.58
CA ASN A 372 5.14 -14.80 25.80
C ASN A 372 5.91 -13.66 26.43
N VAL A 373 5.35 -12.45 26.40
CA VAL A 373 5.96 -11.25 27.00
C VAL A 373 5.04 -10.75 28.11
N LEU A 374 5.48 -10.90 29.36
CA LEU A 374 4.72 -10.48 30.55
C LEU A 374 3.30 -11.09 30.63
N GLY A 375 3.14 -12.34 30.19
CA GLY A 375 1.87 -13.06 30.19
C GLY A 375 0.98 -12.82 28.96
N ASP A 376 1.43 -12.00 28.00
CA ASP A 376 0.76 -11.77 26.72
C ASP A 376 1.48 -12.54 25.59
N TRP A 377 0.80 -13.52 25.01
CA TRP A 377 1.29 -14.21 23.82
C TRP A 377 1.12 -13.29 22.61
N ARG A 378 2.24 -12.86 22.06
CA ARG A 378 2.27 -11.97 20.90
C ARG A 378 2.94 -12.68 19.75
N ARG A 379 2.34 -12.59 18.56
CA ARG A 379 3.01 -13.00 17.33
C ARG A 379 4.33 -12.23 17.23
N THR A 380 5.42 -12.95 16.99
CA THR A 380 6.76 -12.38 16.76
C THR A 380 7.33 -12.76 15.42
N ASP A 381 6.81 -13.83 14.80
CA ASP A 381 7.16 -14.18 13.43
C ASP A 381 6.11 -15.06 12.77
N VAL A 382 6.16 -15.10 11.44
CA VAL A 382 5.44 -16.06 10.59
C VAL A 382 6.40 -16.53 9.52
N VAL A 383 6.39 -17.83 9.24
CA VAL A 383 7.09 -18.41 8.09
C VAL A 383 6.05 -19.15 7.27
N ASP A 384 5.68 -18.60 6.12
CA ASP A 384 4.88 -19.30 5.11
C ASP A 384 5.85 -20.08 4.19
N VAL A 385 5.55 -21.36 3.96
CA VAL A 385 6.44 -22.33 3.29
C VAL A 385 5.74 -22.88 2.08
N GLY A 386 6.29 -22.67 0.89
CA GLY A 386 5.70 -23.21 -0.32
C GLY A 386 6.11 -22.47 -1.59
N PRO A 387 5.78 -23.04 -2.76
CA PRO A 387 6.06 -22.42 -4.06
C PRO A 387 5.47 -21.02 -4.27
N ASN A 388 4.41 -20.60 -3.56
CA ASN A 388 3.84 -19.25 -3.64
C ASN A 388 4.41 -18.28 -2.59
N HIS A 389 5.45 -18.68 -1.84
CA HIS A 389 6.11 -17.84 -0.84
C HIS A 389 7.64 -17.83 -0.96
N PRO A 390 8.23 -17.76 -2.17
CA PRO A 390 9.68 -17.86 -2.33
C PRO A 390 10.46 -16.73 -1.66
N GLY A 391 9.91 -15.51 -1.62
CA GLY A 391 10.53 -14.36 -0.95
C GLY A 391 10.57 -14.52 0.57
N ASP A 392 9.53 -15.12 1.16
CA ASP A 392 9.46 -15.39 2.60
C ASP A 392 10.40 -16.54 3.00
N GLU A 393 10.42 -17.63 2.21
CA GLU A 393 11.38 -18.72 2.35
C GLU A 393 12.83 -18.20 2.30
N GLN A 394 13.15 -17.32 1.35
CA GLN A 394 14.47 -16.71 1.25
C GLN A 394 14.77 -15.82 2.46
N ALA A 395 13.81 -15.02 2.93
CA ALA A 395 13.98 -14.12 4.08
C ALA A 395 14.28 -14.87 5.38
N HIS A 396 13.72 -16.07 5.54
CA HIS A 396 13.93 -16.96 6.69
C HIS A 396 15.07 -17.97 6.49
N GLY A 397 15.69 -17.99 5.31
CA GLY A 397 16.74 -18.96 4.98
C GLY A 397 16.24 -20.40 4.99
N TYR A 398 15.00 -20.61 4.56
CA TYR A 398 14.38 -21.92 4.46
C TYR A 398 15.17 -22.84 3.52
N THR A 399 15.44 -24.05 3.98
CA THR A 399 16.08 -25.10 3.20
C THR A 399 15.37 -26.42 3.45
N ILE A 400 15.29 -27.25 2.41
CA ILE A 400 14.67 -28.57 2.46
C ILE A 400 15.61 -29.61 1.85
N LYS A 401 15.77 -30.74 2.56
CA LYS A 401 16.44 -31.94 2.09
C LYS A 401 15.42 -33.06 1.97
N GLY A 402 15.49 -33.82 0.88
CA GLY A 402 14.57 -34.93 0.64
C GLY A 402 13.14 -34.48 0.33
N LEU A 403 13.00 -33.38 -0.43
CA LEU A 403 11.73 -32.89 -0.95
C LEU A 403 10.98 -34.05 -1.64
N ASN A 404 9.78 -34.35 -1.14
CA ASN A 404 8.91 -35.40 -1.64
C ASN A 404 7.65 -34.84 -2.30
N TRP A 405 7.15 -33.70 -1.80
CA TRP A 405 5.97 -33.04 -2.32
C TRP A 405 6.06 -31.52 -2.15
N GLN A 406 5.41 -30.79 -3.05
CA GLN A 406 5.07 -29.38 -2.89
C GLN A 406 3.77 -29.10 -3.63
N GLY A 407 2.98 -28.14 -3.15
CA GLY A 407 1.77 -27.72 -3.86
C GLY A 407 0.73 -27.04 -2.98
N TYR A 408 -0.36 -26.62 -3.63
CA TYR A 408 -1.46 -25.88 -3.01
C TYR A 408 -2.60 -26.80 -2.56
N ARG A 409 -3.22 -26.46 -1.43
CA ARG A 409 -4.38 -27.14 -0.84
C ARG A 409 -5.41 -26.10 -0.42
N VAL A 410 -6.68 -26.45 -0.58
CA VAL A 410 -7.80 -25.68 -0.02
C VAL A 410 -8.58 -26.59 0.89
N PHE A 411 -8.38 -26.46 2.20
CA PHE A 411 -9.06 -27.25 3.21
C PHE A 411 -9.81 -26.37 4.19
N ARG A 412 -10.53 -27.02 5.12
CA ARG A 412 -11.33 -26.36 6.14
C ARG A 412 -10.92 -26.77 7.54
N TYR A 413 -10.94 -25.86 8.49
CA TYR A 413 -10.94 -26.20 9.92
C TYR A 413 -12.34 -26.66 10.35
N PRO A 414 -12.45 -27.58 11.32
CA PRO A 414 -13.73 -28.12 11.80
C PRO A 414 -14.41 -27.15 12.76
N VAL A 415 -14.88 -26.03 12.23
CA VAL A 415 -15.61 -25.00 12.98
C VAL A 415 -17.10 -25.16 12.69
N ALA A 416 -17.94 -25.05 13.73
CA ALA A 416 -19.37 -25.15 13.53
C ALA A 416 -19.89 -23.94 12.72
N PRO A 417 -20.75 -24.13 11.70
CA PRO A 417 -21.24 -23.03 10.87
C PRO A 417 -21.91 -21.89 11.66
N ALA A 418 -22.60 -22.22 12.75
CA ALA A 418 -23.23 -21.22 13.62
C ALA A 418 -22.22 -20.31 14.33
N ASP A 419 -21.01 -20.79 14.62
CA ASP A 419 -19.94 -19.99 15.22
C ASP A 419 -19.30 -19.05 14.20
N VAL A 420 -19.16 -19.50 12.94
CA VAL A 420 -18.72 -18.66 11.81
C VAL A 420 -19.73 -17.54 11.56
N THR A 421 -21.01 -17.87 11.38
CA THR A 421 -22.08 -16.87 11.21
C THR A 421 -22.13 -15.85 12.34
N ARG A 422 -21.94 -16.29 13.59
CA ARG A 422 -21.90 -15.39 14.76
C ARG A 422 -20.70 -14.45 14.69
N SER A 423 -19.53 -14.96 14.29
CA SER A 423 -18.30 -14.20 14.13
C SER A 423 -18.43 -13.14 13.04
N ASP A 424 -18.95 -13.52 11.86
CA ASP A 424 -19.14 -12.60 10.74
C ASP A 424 -20.11 -11.46 11.09
N ALA A 425 -21.19 -11.78 11.81
CA ALA A 425 -22.15 -10.79 12.29
C ALA A 425 -21.50 -9.76 13.24
N LEU A 426 -20.56 -10.19 14.07
CA LEU A 426 -19.83 -9.30 14.97
C LEU A 426 -18.78 -8.47 14.22
N LEU A 427 -18.01 -9.08 13.32
CA LEU A 427 -16.96 -8.38 12.55
C LEU A 427 -17.55 -7.32 11.61
N SER A 428 -18.72 -7.57 11.04
CA SER A 428 -19.43 -6.62 10.17
C SER A 428 -20.30 -5.63 10.95
N GLY A 429 -20.90 -6.04 12.07
CA GLY A 429 -21.88 -5.24 12.81
C GLY A 429 -21.34 -4.47 14.02
N VAL A 430 -20.21 -4.87 14.61
CA VAL A 430 -19.51 -4.04 15.60
C VAL A 430 -18.68 -3.00 14.87
N ARG A 431 -18.77 -1.75 15.29
CA ARG A 431 -18.04 -0.64 14.71
C ARG A 431 -17.03 -0.06 15.68
N ILE A 432 -15.86 0.28 15.17
CA ILE A 432 -14.87 1.11 15.86
C ILE A 432 -15.20 2.56 15.52
N VAL A 433 -15.52 3.34 16.55
CA VAL A 433 -15.77 4.77 16.42
C VAL A 433 -14.72 5.53 17.21
N ILE A 434 -13.91 6.34 16.52
CA ILE A 434 -12.90 7.20 17.15
C ILE A 434 -13.23 8.65 16.85
N SER A 435 -13.39 9.43 17.91
CA SER A 435 -13.57 10.88 17.83
C SER A 435 -12.31 11.60 18.26
N PHE A 436 -11.90 12.59 17.48
CA PHE A 436 -10.81 13.51 17.79
C PHE A 436 -11.41 14.91 17.98
N ASP A 437 -11.15 15.53 19.13
CA ASP A 437 -11.56 16.91 19.43
C ASP A 437 -13.06 17.19 19.27
N GLY A 438 -13.89 16.18 19.55
CA GLY A 438 -15.35 16.22 19.44
C GLY A 438 -15.91 15.91 18.05
N LYS A 439 -15.07 15.49 17.09
CA LYS A 439 -15.50 15.09 15.73
C LYS A 439 -15.12 13.65 15.45
N THR A 440 -16.05 12.87 14.91
CA THR A 440 -15.77 11.49 14.46
C THR A 440 -14.79 11.51 13.29
N GLY A 441 -13.63 10.86 13.47
CA GLY A 441 -12.64 10.64 12.42
C GLY A 441 -12.70 9.23 11.87
N VAL A 442 -12.94 8.25 12.74
CA VAL A 442 -13.06 6.83 12.37
C VAL A 442 -14.47 6.37 12.66
N ASP A 443 -15.09 5.77 11.65
CA ASP A 443 -16.33 5.02 11.78
C ASP A 443 -16.32 3.88 10.77
N ALA A 444 -15.93 2.68 11.22
CA ALA A 444 -15.74 1.53 10.34
C ALA A 444 -16.15 0.21 11.02
N PRO A 445 -16.61 -0.80 10.24
CA PRO A 445 -16.78 -2.17 10.73
C PRO A 445 -15.47 -2.71 11.33
N LEU A 446 -15.60 -3.47 12.40
CA LEU A 446 -14.48 -4.00 13.17
C LEU A 446 -13.53 -4.83 12.30
N GLY A 447 -14.04 -5.79 11.52
CA GLY A 447 -13.18 -6.63 10.67
C GLY A 447 -12.49 -5.83 9.57
N GLU A 448 -13.26 -5.03 8.82
CA GLU A 448 -12.73 -4.30 7.67
C GLU A 448 -11.74 -3.21 8.08
N PHE A 449 -11.88 -2.59 9.26
CA PHE A 449 -10.89 -1.64 9.81
C PHE A 449 -9.52 -2.27 10.08
N PHE A 450 -9.47 -3.56 10.39
CA PHE A 450 -8.20 -4.28 10.63
C PHE A 450 -7.67 -5.00 9.39
N GLY A 451 -8.50 -5.15 8.35
CA GLY A 451 -8.07 -5.63 7.03
C GLY A 451 -8.87 -6.79 6.45
N SER A 452 -9.95 -7.25 7.10
CA SER A 452 -10.78 -8.35 6.58
C SER A 452 -12.28 -8.14 6.85
N GLY A 453 -13.08 -7.89 5.81
CA GLY A 453 -14.54 -7.73 5.90
C GLY A 453 -15.36 -8.96 5.47
N LEU A 454 -14.71 -10.08 5.10
CA LEU A 454 -15.39 -11.35 4.80
C LEU A 454 -15.55 -12.24 6.05
N GLY A 455 -14.62 -12.15 7.00
CA GLY A 455 -14.59 -12.95 8.22
C GLY A 455 -13.24 -12.77 8.95
N GLU A 456 -12.92 -13.61 9.93
CA GLU A 456 -11.61 -13.58 10.59
C GLU A 456 -10.58 -14.37 9.77
N TYR A 457 -9.89 -13.67 8.87
CA TYR A 457 -8.75 -14.19 8.12
C TYR A 457 -7.45 -13.61 8.66
N ASP A 458 -6.38 -14.41 8.60
CA ASP A 458 -5.07 -13.95 9.01
C ASP A 458 -4.60 -12.84 8.07
N THR A 459 -4.49 -11.64 8.62
CA THR A 459 -4.16 -10.43 7.84
C THR A 459 -2.91 -9.82 8.43
N MET A 460 -1.90 -9.56 7.60
CA MET A 460 -0.67 -8.88 8.00
C MET A 460 -0.38 -7.74 7.03
N THR A 461 -0.65 -6.51 7.44
CA THR A 461 -0.28 -5.32 6.68
C THR A 461 0.81 -4.56 7.45
N LEU A 462 1.43 -3.58 6.80
CA LEU A 462 2.38 -2.72 7.50
C LEU A 462 1.74 -1.92 8.66
N MET A 463 0.45 -1.57 8.56
CA MET A 463 -0.23 -0.66 9.50
C MET A 463 -1.33 -1.34 10.32
N SER A 464 -1.64 -2.61 10.08
CA SER A 464 -2.63 -3.39 10.82
C SER A 464 -2.38 -4.90 10.75
N SER A 465 -2.98 -5.65 11.66
CA SER A 465 -3.03 -7.11 11.60
C SER A 465 -4.26 -7.71 12.27
N ILE A 466 -4.56 -8.94 11.87
CA ILE A 466 -5.50 -9.87 12.54
C ILE A 466 -4.71 -11.16 12.77
N ASP A 467 -4.40 -11.46 14.03
CA ASP A 467 -3.81 -12.74 14.44
C ASP A 467 -4.93 -13.72 14.81
N THR A 468 -5.09 -14.79 14.03
CA THR A 468 -6.17 -15.79 14.19
C THR A 468 -5.90 -16.85 15.26
N ALA A 469 -4.79 -16.76 15.99
CA ALA A 469 -4.57 -17.61 17.15
C ALA A 469 -5.71 -17.42 18.19
N PRO A 470 -6.05 -18.43 19.01
CA PRO A 470 -7.13 -18.32 20.00
C PRO A 470 -6.99 -17.15 20.99
N ASP A 471 -5.75 -16.72 21.23
CA ASP A 471 -5.39 -15.57 22.08
C ASP A 471 -4.83 -14.39 21.28
N GLY A 472 -5.09 -14.37 19.97
CA GLY A 472 -4.62 -13.38 19.01
C GLY A 472 -5.21 -11.99 19.23
N TRP A 473 -4.56 -11.01 18.62
CA TRP A 473 -4.92 -9.60 18.69
C TRP A 473 -5.17 -9.05 17.30
N TYR A 474 -6.17 -8.18 17.20
CA TYR A 474 -6.33 -7.30 16.04
C TYR A 474 -5.60 -6.01 16.39
N THR A 475 -4.64 -5.60 15.57
CA THR A 475 -3.77 -4.47 15.89
C THR A 475 -3.79 -3.45 14.78
N SER A 476 -3.78 -2.17 15.14
CA SER A 476 -3.68 -1.04 14.23
C SER A 476 -2.61 -0.09 14.74
N TRP A 477 -1.69 0.33 13.86
CA TRP A 477 -0.55 1.18 14.16
C TRP A 477 -0.64 2.57 13.49
N TRP A 478 -1.80 2.96 12.97
CA TRP A 478 -1.94 4.30 12.37
C TRP A 478 -1.67 5.40 13.40
N PRO A 479 -0.82 6.42 13.10
CA PRO A 479 -0.61 7.56 13.99
C PRO A 479 -1.79 8.53 13.91
N MET A 480 -2.62 8.59 14.95
CA MET A 480 -3.86 9.38 14.94
C MET A 480 -3.74 10.63 15.84
N PRO A 481 -3.53 11.83 15.28
CA PRO A 481 -3.31 13.04 16.07
C PRO A 481 -4.61 13.60 16.67
N TYR A 482 -4.51 14.21 17.85
CA TYR A 482 -5.58 14.98 18.51
C TYR A 482 -5.02 16.21 19.24
N ALA A 483 -5.77 17.30 19.25
CA ALA A 483 -5.35 18.59 19.83
C ALA A 483 -5.79 18.78 21.30
N ARG A 484 -6.86 18.13 21.75
CA ARG A 484 -7.47 18.31 23.07
C ARG A 484 -7.96 17.00 23.68
N ASN A 485 -8.53 16.12 22.88
CA ASN A 485 -8.96 14.80 23.33
C ASN A 485 -9.16 13.82 22.17
N ALA A 486 -9.06 12.53 22.50
CA ALA A 486 -9.50 11.45 21.64
C ALA A 486 -10.34 10.45 22.44
N THR A 487 -11.40 9.90 21.85
CA THR A 487 -12.21 8.84 22.46
C THR A 487 -12.37 7.67 21.52
N VAL A 488 -12.10 6.46 22.01
CA VAL A 488 -12.33 5.21 21.28
C VAL A 488 -13.58 4.54 21.86
N THR A 489 -14.53 4.20 20.99
CA THR A 489 -15.80 3.58 21.36
C THR A 489 -16.06 2.38 20.48
N LEU A 490 -16.48 1.27 21.10
CA LEU A 490 -17.07 0.13 20.38
C LEU A 490 -18.58 0.32 20.34
N VAL A 491 -19.17 0.29 19.15
CA VAL A 491 -20.63 0.39 18.95
C VAL A 491 -21.12 -0.91 18.36
N ASN A 492 -21.94 -1.66 19.10
CA ASN A 492 -22.46 -2.93 18.62
C ASN A 492 -23.77 -2.71 17.87
N GLN A 493 -23.72 -2.70 16.55
CA GLN A 493 -24.89 -2.64 15.68
C GLN A 493 -25.29 -4.03 15.16
N SER A 494 -24.59 -5.08 15.58
CA SER A 494 -24.96 -6.46 15.27
C SER A 494 -26.17 -6.90 16.11
N GLY A 495 -26.78 -8.03 15.72
CA GLY A 495 -27.78 -8.73 16.53
C GLY A 495 -27.19 -9.65 17.60
N VAL A 496 -25.86 -9.68 17.76
CA VAL A 496 -25.12 -10.60 18.63
C VAL A 496 -24.41 -9.81 19.72
N GLU A 497 -24.39 -10.31 20.96
CA GLU A 497 -23.60 -9.68 22.03
C GLU A 497 -22.09 -9.77 21.75
N LEU A 498 -21.38 -8.65 21.90
CA LEU A 498 -19.92 -8.64 21.91
C LEU A 498 -19.44 -8.99 23.32
N GLY A 499 -19.15 -10.26 23.61
CA GLY A 499 -18.64 -10.76 24.89
C GLY A 499 -17.12 -10.69 25.02
N ASP A 500 -16.64 -10.55 26.26
CA ASP A 500 -15.23 -10.67 26.69
C ASP A 500 -14.16 -9.95 25.84
N VAL A 501 -14.55 -8.84 25.20
CA VAL A 501 -13.60 -8.00 24.47
C VAL A 501 -12.60 -7.34 25.42
N THR A 502 -11.33 -7.37 25.04
CA THR A 502 -10.24 -6.63 25.68
C THR A 502 -9.69 -5.61 24.68
N VAL A 503 -9.51 -4.36 25.11
CA VAL A 503 -8.96 -3.28 24.29
C VAL A 503 -7.75 -2.66 24.99
N GLU A 504 -6.65 -2.52 24.26
CA GLU A 504 -5.47 -1.74 24.65
C GLU A 504 -5.28 -0.58 23.67
N THR A 505 -4.86 0.58 24.20
CA THR A 505 -4.45 1.72 23.39
C THR A 505 -3.14 2.27 23.89
N ASP A 506 -2.25 2.60 22.96
CA ASP A 506 -1.00 3.28 23.25
C ASP A 506 -1.07 4.70 22.68
N HIS A 507 -0.58 5.67 23.44
CA HIS A 507 -0.59 7.07 23.04
C HIS A 507 0.69 7.80 23.43
N VAL A 508 0.97 8.89 22.73
CA VAL A 508 2.12 9.77 22.97
C VAL A 508 1.61 11.19 23.17
N PRO A 509 1.64 11.73 24.40
CA PRO A 509 1.39 13.15 24.64
C PRO A 509 2.40 14.02 23.90
N ASP A 510 1.92 15.02 23.16
CA ASP A 510 2.75 15.93 22.38
C ASP A 510 2.04 17.29 22.22
N ALA A 511 2.60 18.32 22.85
CA ALA A 511 2.08 19.69 22.81
C ALA A 511 2.14 20.32 21.40
N SER A 512 3.04 19.86 20.53
CA SER A 512 3.23 20.42 19.19
C SER A 512 2.12 20.02 18.22
N VAL A 513 1.41 18.91 18.49
CA VAL A 513 0.32 18.38 17.66
C VAL A 513 -0.83 19.38 17.53
N ALA A 514 -1.23 20.03 18.63
CA ALA A 514 -2.32 20.99 18.60
C ALA A 514 -2.03 22.16 17.66
N ALA A 515 -0.82 22.73 17.74
CA ALA A 515 -0.39 23.81 16.85
C ALA A 515 -0.28 23.34 15.39
N ALA A 516 0.22 22.12 15.15
CA ALA A 516 0.36 21.58 13.80
C ALA A 516 -0.99 21.27 13.12
N LEU A 517 -1.98 20.77 13.88
CA LEU A 517 -3.35 20.59 13.41
C LEU A 517 -4.02 21.94 13.14
N GLN A 518 -3.82 22.91 14.03
CA GLN A 518 -4.38 24.26 13.88
C GLN A 518 -3.82 24.99 12.65
N SER A 519 -2.53 24.82 12.35
CA SER A 519 -1.88 25.42 11.18
C SER A 519 -2.16 24.65 9.88
N GLY A 520 -2.88 23.52 9.94
CA GLY A 520 -3.13 22.67 8.76
C GLY A 520 -1.91 21.91 8.24
N ARG A 521 -0.77 21.90 8.96
CA ARG A 521 0.45 21.18 8.55
C ARG A 521 0.29 19.66 8.64
N ILE A 522 -0.57 19.20 9.55
CA ILE A 522 -0.98 17.80 9.65
C ILE A 522 -2.51 17.67 9.60
N GLY A 523 -3.00 16.51 9.20
CA GLY A 523 -4.43 16.16 9.15
C GLY A 523 -4.87 15.27 10.30
N TYR A 524 -6.17 15.25 10.55
CA TYR A 524 -6.77 14.23 11.42
C TYR A 524 -6.82 12.90 10.69
N PHE A 525 -6.47 11.81 11.37
CA PHE A 525 -6.65 10.47 10.83
C PHE A 525 -8.13 10.18 10.63
N ARG A 526 -8.44 9.51 9.52
CA ARG A 526 -9.78 9.11 9.14
C ARG A 526 -9.79 7.69 8.59
N ALA A 527 -10.83 6.96 8.99
CA ALA A 527 -11.23 5.72 8.35
C ALA A 527 -12.69 5.87 7.93
N THR A 528 -12.91 5.94 6.62
CA THR A 528 -14.23 6.13 6.01
C THR A 528 -14.68 4.82 5.39
N SER A 529 -15.79 4.26 5.88
CA SER A 529 -16.36 3.03 5.34
C SER A 529 -17.54 3.28 4.40
N GLN A 530 -17.66 2.49 3.34
CA GLN A 530 -18.76 2.48 2.37
C GLN A 530 -19.13 1.03 2.05
N ALA A 531 -20.42 0.76 1.80
CA ALA A 531 -20.86 -0.55 1.34
C ALA A 531 -22.12 -0.43 0.48
N GLY A 532 -22.26 -1.30 -0.52
CA GLY A 532 -23.41 -1.29 -1.41
C GLY A 532 -23.31 -2.30 -2.55
N ASN A 533 -24.42 -2.48 -3.26
CA ASN A 533 -24.39 -3.19 -4.53
C ASN A 533 -23.76 -2.31 -5.60
N THR A 534 -23.03 -2.93 -6.52
CA THR A 534 -22.54 -2.27 -7.71
C THR A 534 -23.71 -1.85 -8.61
N VAL A 535 -23.54 -0.76 -9.35
CA VAL A 535 -24.61 -0.16 -10.17
C VAL A 535 -24.11 -0.11 -11.62
N PRO A 536 -24.75 -0.80 -12.56
CA PRO A 536 -24.29 -0.84 -13.95
C PRO A 536 -23.98 0.55 -14.53
N GLY A 537 -22.80 0.69 -15.11
CA GLY A 537 -22.31 1.93 -15.69
C GLY A 537 -21.79 2.96 -14.68
N GLN A 538 -21.69 2.65 -13.38
CA GLN A 538 -21.16 3.55 -12.36
C GLN A 538 -20.06 2.88 -11.56
N ASP A 539 -18.92 3.55 -11.44
CA ASP A 539 -17.83 3.11 -10.57
C ASP A 539 -18.30 3.03 -9.09
N PHE A 540 -17.72 2.11 -8.33
CA PHE A 540 -17.85 2.07 -6.87
C PHE A 540 -16.88 3.06 -6.23
N THR A 541 -17.38 4.03 -5.47
CA THR A 541 -16.55 5.05 -4.81
C THR A 541 -16.02 4.56 -3.46
N PHE A 542 -14.69 4.44 -3.32
CA PHE A 542 -14.03 4.21 -2.03
C PHE A 542 -14.08 5.46 -1.15
N LEU A 543 -13.75 6.62 -1.74
CA LEU A 543 -13.72 7.89 -1.03
C LEU A 543 -14.10 9.05 -1.94
N GLN A 544 -15.02 9.87 -1.46
CA GLN A 544 -15.23 11.23 -1.95
C GLN A 544 -15.01 12.21 -0.78
N ALA A 545 -13.98 13.04 -0.89
CA ALA A 545 -13.58 13.97 0.16
C ALA A 545 -13.41 15.40 -0.38
N SER A 546 -13.73 16.39 0.46
CA SER A 546 -13.46 17.81 0.21
C SER A 546 -12.53 18.36 1.29
N GLY A 547 -11.77 19.40 0.93
CA GLY A 547 -10.69 19.95 1.75
C GLY A 547 -9.32 19.48 1.28
N ARG A 548 -8.35 19.42 2.18
CA ARG A 548 -6.98 18.94 1.89
C ARG A 548 -6.64 17.69 2.67
N GLY A 549 -5.82 16.83 2.10
CA GLY A 549 -5.48 15.55 2.72
C GLY A 549 -4.47 14.71 1.97
N VAL A 550 -4.23 13.52 2.51
CA VAL A 550 -3.40 12.47 1.93
C VAL A 550 -4.09 11.12 2.14
N TYR A 551 -4.37 10.42 1.05
CA TYR A 551 -4.97 9.09 1.04
C TYR A 551 -3.90 8.01 1.04
N TYR A 552 -4.03 7.01 1.91
CA TYR A 552 -3.02 5.98 2.15
C TYR A 552 -3.48 4.56 1.84
N GLY A 553 -4.72 4.36 1.38
CA GLY A 553 -5.16 3.04 0.95
C GLY A 553 -6.52 2.62 1.48
N VAL A 554 -6.82 1.33 1.29
CA VAL A 554 -8.16 0.77 1.47
C VAL A 554 -8.09 -0.70 1.84
N THR A 555 -9.04 -1.14 2.66
CA THR A 555 -9.47 -2.54 2.75
C THR A 555 -10.76 -2.68 1.97
N HIS A 556 -10.88 -3.71 1.12
CA HIS A 556 -12.00 -3.91 0.20
C HIS A 556 -12.49 -5.36 0.24
N SER A 557 -13.78 -5.54 0.47
CA SER A 557 -14.45 -6.85 0.46
C SER A 557 -15.43 -6.90 -0.70
N MET A 558 -15.25 -7.87 -1.58
CA MET A 558 -15.98 -7.99 -2.83
C MET A 558 -16.75 -9.31 -2.84
N ARG A 559 -18.08 -9.25 -2.91
CA ARG A 559 -18.96 -10.42 -3.01
C ARG A 559 -19.56 -10.47 -4.40
N GLY A 560 -18.99 -11.26 -5.30
CA GLY A 560 -19.47 -11.40 -6.67
C GLY A 560 -20.85 -12.05 -6.74
N ALA A 561 -21.72 -11.53 -7.60
CA ALA A 561 -23.10 -12.02 -7.77
C ALA A 561 -23.29 -12.75 -9.12
N ILE A 562 -22.22 -13.37 -9.65
CA ILE A 562 -22.20 -14.03 -10.96
C ILE A 562 -22.33 -15.55 -10.76
N PRO A 563 -23.43 -16.20 -11.18
CA PRO A 563 -23.67 -17.61 -10.89
C PRO A 563 -22.99 -18.60 -11.85
N ASN A 564 -22.69 -18.19 -13.09
CA ASN A 564 -22.19 -19.07 -14.15
C ASN A 564 -21.16 -18.33 -15.03
N GLY A 565 -20.32 -19.08 -15.74
CA GLY A 565 -19.28 -18.51 -16.59
C GLY A 565 -18.07 -18.07 -15.76
N ASN A 566 -17.49 -16.91 -16.09
CA ASN A 566 -16.42 -16.34 -15.29
C ASN A 566 -17.00 -15.66 -14.03
N MET A 567 -17.05 -16.40 -12.91
CA MET A 567 -17.56 -15.89 -11.64
C MET A 567 -16.73 -14.75 -11.04
N ARG A 568 -15.48 -14.59 -11.49
CA ARG A 568 -14.52 -13.56 -11.02
C ARG A 568 -14.48 -12.32 -11.91
N LEU A 569 -15.35 -12.24 -12.93
CA LEU A 569 -15.40 -11.09 -13.86
C LEU A 569 -15.59 -9.74 -13.14
N TYR A 570 -16.12 -9.72 -11.90
CA TYR A 570 -16.21 -8.51 -11.08
C TYR A 570 -14.86 -7.85 -10.77
N LEU A 571 -13.76 -8.59 -10.91
CA LEU A 571 -12.40 -8.14 -10.64
C LEU A 571 -11.72 -7.44 -11.83
N GLU A 572 -12.32 -7.39 -13.02
CA GLU A 572 -11.70 -6.68 -14.16
C GLU A 572 -11.71 -5.14 -14.02
N GLY A 573 -12.32 -4.58 -12.97
CA GLY A 573 -12.57 -3.15 -12.92
C GLY A 573 -11.34 -2.29 -12.58
N ASP A 574 -11.05 -1.29 -13.41
CA ASP A 574 -9.97 -0.31 -13.20
C ASP A 574 -10.25 0.67 -12.05
N GLU A 575 -9.23 0.98 -11.25
CA GLU A 575 -9.28 2.13 -10.35
C GLU A 575 -9.10 3.45 -11.11
N ARG A 576 -9.86 4.49 -10.71
CA ARG A 576 -9.83 5.81 -11.32
C ARG A 576 -9.80 6.88 -10.23
N VAL A 577 -8.75 7.70 -10.21
CA VAL A 577 -8.52 8.67 -9.12
C VAL A 577 -8.45 10.11 -9.63
N TYR A 578 -9.37 10.93 -9.16
CA TYR A 578 -9.50 12.35 -9.54
C TYR A 578 -9.08 13.23 -8.36
N VAL A 579 -8.19 14.17 -8.63
CA VAL A 579 -7.61 15.06 -7.62
C VAL A 579 -7.88 16.50 -7.98
N ASP A 580 -8.28 17.28 -6.98
CA ASP A 580 -8.42 18.74 -7.04
C ASP A 580 -9.34 19.27 -8.14
N GLY A 581 -10.35 18.48 -8.52
CA GLY A 581 -11.38 18.87 -9.48
C GLY A 581 -10.96 18.75 -10.94
N ALA A 582 -9.86 18.05 -11.23
CA ALA A 582 -9.51 17.67 -12.59
C ALA A 582 -10.54 16.67 -13.18
N ALA A 583 -10.90 16.86 -14.44
CA ALA A 583 -11.77 15.95 -15.19
C ALA A 583 -11.02 14.66 -15.60
N THR A 584 -9.71 14.76 -15.84
CA THR A 584 -8.85 13.61 -16.13
C THR A 584 -8.41 12.91 -14.85
N PRO A 585 -8.43 11.57 -14.79
CA PRO A 585 -7.86 10.81 -13.68
C PRO A 585 -6.34 10.97 -13.61
N THR A 586 -5.82 11.19 -12.41
CA THR A 586 -4.38 11.21 -12.12
C THR A 586 -3.77 9.81 -12.02
N ILE A 587 -4.60 8.83 -11.68
CA ILE A 587 -4.30 7.39 -11.62
C ILE A 587 -5.44 6.70 -12.37
N TYR A 588 -5.09 5.84 -13.33
CA TYR A 588 -6.02 5.06 -14.13
C TYR A 588 -5.43 3.65 -14.23
N GLY A 589 -6.07 2.70 -13.55
CA GLY A 589 -5.63 1.31 -13.45
C GLY A 589 -5.90 0.45 -14.68
N THR A 590 -5.84 -0.86 -14.46
CA THR A 590 -5.97 -1.89 -15.51
C THR A 590 -6.76 -3.12 -15.07
N GLY A 591 -7.23 -3.15 -13.82
CA GLY A 591 -7.94 -4.27 -13.22
C GLY A 591 -7.97 -4.18 -11.69
N THR A 592 -8.93 -4.83 -11.06
CA THR A 592 -9.07 -4.79 -9.59
C THR A 592 -7.96 -5.58 -8.93
N GLU A 593 -7.62 -6.78 -9.41
CA GLU A 593 -6.48 -7.52 -8.88
C GLU A 593 -5.15 -6.81 -9.12
N ASP A 594 -5.05 -6.06 -10.21
CA ASP A 594 -3.86 -5.27 -10.58
C ASP A 594 -3.64 -4.12 -9.59
N PHE A 595 -4.72 -3.43 -9.19
CA PHE A 595 -4.68 -2.41 -8.13
C PHE A 595 -4.17 -2.98 -6.79
N TYR A 596 -4.56 -4.23 -6.50
CA TYR A 596 -4.07 -5.00 -5.38
C TYR A 596 -2.78 -5.74 -5.71
N GLU A 597 -2.00 -5.29 -6.70
CA GLU A 597 -0.66 -5.77 -7.08
C GLU A 597 -0.54 -7.28 -7.35
N SER A 598 -1.64 -7.88 -7.74
CA SER A 598 -1.74 -9.30 -8.07
C SER A 598 -1.81 -9.46 -9.59
N GLY A 599 -2.45 -10.52 -10.08
CA GLY A 599 -2.79 -10.66 -11.50
C GLY A 599 -3.60 -11.92 -11.74
N TRP A 600 -4.27 -12.02 -12.90
CA TRP A 600 -5.00 -13.23 -13.29
C TRP A 600 -6.07 -13.64 -12.27
N TYR A 601 -6.89 -12.69 -11.84
CA TYR A 601 -7.89 -12.88 -10.79
C TYR A 601 -7.31 -13.40 -9.46
N PHE A 602 -6.17 -12.85 -9.04
CA PHE A 602 -5.36 -13.37 -7.93
C PHE A 602 -4.95 -14.83 -8.16
N ARG A 603 -4.44 -15.12 -9.36
CA ARG A 603 -4.07 -16.47 -9.83
C ARG A 603 -5.16 -17.49 -9.49
N ASP A 604 -6.38 -17.17 -9.90
CA ASP A 604 -7.61 -17.93 -9.63
C ASP A 604 -7.92 -18.14 -8.13
N GLY A 605 -7.64 -17.14 -7.29
CA GLY A 605 -7.98 -17.14 -5.86
C GLY A 605 -6.92 -17.68 -4.92
N ILE A 606 -5.65 -17.75 -5.34
CA ILE A 606 -4.53 -17.93 -4.42
C ILE A 606 -4.41 -16.67 -3.55
N THR A 607 -4.39 -16.87 -2.24
CA THR A 607 -4.27 -15.79 -1.25
C THR A 607 -2.81 -15.45 -1.00
N TYR A 608 -2.48 -14.17 -0.90
CA TYR A 608 -1.13 -13.73 -0.54
C TYR A 608 -1.19 -12.53 0.42
N THR A 609 -0.06 -12.23 1.06
CA THR A 609 0.04 -11.16 2.05
C THR A 609 1.42 -10.51 2.04
N MET A 610 1.49 -9.28 1.55
CA MET A 610 2.69 -8.43 1.52
C MET A 610 2.50 -7.18 2.40
N PRO A 611 3.57 -6.47 2.80
CA PRO A 611 3.44 -5.30 3.67
C PRO A 611 2.46 -4.23 3.16
N LEU A 612 2.34 -4.08 1.84
CA LEU A 612 1.60 -2.98 1.20
C LEU A 612 0.39 -3.44 0.36
N ALA A 613 0.21 -4.72 0.10
CA ALA A 613 -0.95 -5.26 -0.61
C ALA A 613 -1.17 -6.75 -0.27
N GLY A 614 -2.38 -7.24 -0.44
CA GLY A 614 -2.70 -8.65 -0.21
C GLY A 614 -4.17 -8.96 -0.43
N ASN A 615 -4.49 -10.25 -0.58
CA ASN A 615 -5.84 -10.80 -0.58
C ASN A 615 -5.96 -11.92 0.47
N PRO A 616 -6.00 -11.59 1.78
CA PRO A 616 -5.96 -12.60 2.84
C PRO A 616 -7.20 -13.50 2.89
N ALA A 617 -8.29 -13.11 2.19
CA ALA A 617 -9.57 -13.79 2.25
C ALA A 617 -10.08 -14.17 0.86
N TRP A 618 -10.44 -15.44 0.69
CA TRP A 618 -11.16 -15.95 -0.48
C TRP A 618 -12.18 -17.00 -0.08
N GLU A 619 -13.43 -16.80 -0.52
CA GLU A 619 -14.56 -17.69 -0.25
C GLU A 619 -15.24 -18.10 -1.55
N LEU A 620 -15.71 -19.35 -1.59
CA LEU A 620 -16.39 -19.92 -2.74
C LEU A 620 -17.57 -20.78 -2.26
N ASN A 621 -18.79 -20.42 -2.66
CA ASN A 621 -20.03 -21.14 -2.38
C ASN A 621 -20.20 -21.56 -0.90
N GLY A 622 -20.03 -20.64 0.04
CA GLY A 622 -20.11 -20.91 1.48
C GLY A 622 -19.65 -19.72 2.33
N ASP A 623 -19.77 -19.85 3.66
CA ASP A 623 -19.24 -18.88 4.63
C ASP A 623 -19.74 -17.43 4.44
N GLY A 624 -21.01 -17.27 4.02
CA GLY A 624 -21.57 -15.95 3.71
C GLY A 624 -21.32 -15.47 2.28
N CYS A 625 -20.55 -16.24 1.49
CA CYS A 625 -20.37 -16.04 0.07
C CYS A 625 -21.30 -16.93 -0.78
N GLN A 626 -22.14 -16.31 -1.61
CA GLN A 626 -23.05 -17.06 -2.50
C GLN A 626 -22.33 -17.72 -3.66
N HIS A 627 -21.33 -17.04 -4.24
CA HIS A 627 -20.64 -17.43 -5.46
C HIS A 627 -19.13 -17.39 -5.23
N ASP A 628 -18.45 -16.32 -5.65
CA ASP A 628 -17.03 -16.07 -5.40
C ASP A 628 -16.88 -14.72 -4.69
N CYS A 629 -16.10 -14.70 -3.61
CA CYS A 629 -15.88 -13.50 -2.81
C CYS A 629 -14.40 -13.36 -2.48
N THR A 630 -13.88 -12.14 -2.64
CA THR A 630 -12.48 -11.80 -2.40
C THR A 630 -12.39 -10.66 -1.39
N GLY A 631 -11.52 -10.79 -0.39
CA GLY A 631 -11.15 -9.71 0.51
C GLY A 631 -9.70 -9.32 0.27
N ALA A 632 -9.46 -8.03 0.04
CA ALA A 632 -8.15 -7.50 -0.29
C ALA A 632 -7.85 -6.20 0.46
N TYR A 633 -6.57 -5.83 0.54
CA TYR A 633 -6.12 -4.54 1.05
C TYR A 633 -4.99 -3.98 0.21
N ARG A 634 -4.89 -2.65 0.22
CA ARG A 634 -3.82 -1.88 -0.42
C ARG A 634 -3.42 -0.74 0.49
N LEU A 635 -2.13 -0.63 0.82
CA LEU A 635 -1.51 0.50 1.51
C LEU A 635 -0.57 1.25 0.56
N MET A 636 -0.93 2.48 0.22
CA MET A 636 -0.21 3.37 -0.70
C MET A 636 0.76 4.26 0.09
N ILE A 637 1.73 3.68 0.81
CA ILE A 637 2.64 4.47 1.68
C ILE A 637 3.56 5.39 0.86
N GLY A 638 4.16 4.86 -0.21
CA GLY A 638 4.97 5.64 -1.15
C GLY A 638 4.09 6.45 -2.09
N GLU A 639 3.08 5.78 -2.63
CA GLU A 639 2.16 6.20 -3.68
C GLU A 639 1.01 7.09 -3.18
N ALA A 640 1.04 7.49 -1.90
CA ALA A 640 -0.07 8.15 -1.22
C ALA A 640 -0.59 9.34 -2.03
N VAL A 641 -1.92 9.44 -2.19
CA VAL A 641 -2.54 10.46 -3.05
C VAL A 641 -2.81 11.72 -2.24
N SER A 642 -2.02 12.76 -2.46
CA SER A 642 -2.24 14.09 -1.89
C SER A 642 -3.29 14.86 -2.67
N PHE A 643 -4.12 15.61 -1.95
CA PHE A 643 -5.11 16.52 -2.53
C PHE A 643 -5.22 17.79 -1.71
N SER A 644 -5.51 18.90 -2.37
CA SER A 644 -5.57 20.25 -1.79
C SER A 644 -6.97 20.86 -1.80
N SER A 645 -7.92 20.35 -2.59
CA SER A 645 -9.31 20.80 -2.57
C SER A 645 -10.34 19.67 -2.53
N ASN A 646 -10.09 18.57 -3.24
CA ASN A 646 -10.95 17.39 -3.21
C ASN A 646 -10.25 16.14 -3.75
N LEU A 647 -10.77 14.98 -3.35
CA LEU A 647 -10.37 13.66 -3.85
C LEU A 647 -11.63 12.86 -4.17
N ARG A 648 -11.61 12.17 -5.31
CA ARG A 648 -12.53 11.10 -5.64
C ARG A 648 -11.72 9.88 -6.06
N PHE A 649 -11.82 8.81 -5.28
CA PHE A 649 -11.16 7.54 -5.53
C PHE A 649 -12.25 6.51 -5.83
N ASP A 650 -12.29 6.06 -7.07
CA ASP A 650 -13.28 5.12 -7.58
C ASP A 650 -12.60 3.83 -8.07
N ILE A 651 -13.38 2.76 -8.19
CA ILE A 651 -13.02 1.53 -8.87
C ILE A 651 -14.18 1.03 -9.70
N GLN A 652 -13.91 0.55 -10.92
CA GLN A 652 -14.94 -0.09 -11.72
C GLN A 652 -15.31 -1.47 -11.16
N HIS A 653 -16.39 -2.05 -11.67
CA HIS A 653 -16.79 -3.42 -11.36
C HIS A 653 -17.02 -4.25 -12.64
N GLY A 654 -16.05 -5.11 -12.95
CA GLY A 654 -15.96 -5.77 -14.25
C GLY A 654 -15.52 -4.84 -15.39
N PRO A 655 -15.45 -5.36 -16.62
CA PRO A 655 -14.74 -4.70 -17.71
C PRO A 655 -15.14 -3.27 -17.99
N VAL A 656 -16.44 -2.95 -17.86
CA VAL A 656 -16.97 -1.62 -18.15
C VAL A 656 -18.08 -1.21 -17.18
N ASN A 657 -17.95 -1.58 -15.90
CA ASN A 657 -19.00 -1.46 -14.87
C ASN A 657 -20.26 -2.29 -15.18
N ASP A 658 -20.09 -3.55 -15.56
CA ASP A 658 -21.15 -4.45 -15.99
C ASP A 658 -21.26 -5.73 -15.14
N ALA A 659 -20.33 -5.96 -14.22
CA ALA A 659 -20.37 -7.12 -13.34
C ALA A 659 -21.15 -6.85 -12.03
N PRO A 660 -22.18 -7.65 -11.69
CA PRO A 660 -22.92 -7.47 -10.46
C PRO A 660 -22.13 -8.00 -9.26
N ALA A 661 -22.02 -7.18 -8.21
CA ALA A 661 -21.40 -7.55 -6.95
C ALA A 661 -21.95 -6.70 -5.77
N ASN A 662 -21.64 -7.11 -4.55
CA ASN A 662 -21.78 -6.29 -3.35
C ASN A 662 -20.40 -5.99 -2.79
N TYR A 663 -20.04 -4.70 -2.77
CA TYR A 663 -18.74 -4.23 -2.32
C TYR A 663 -18.87 -3.54 -0.97
N SER A 664 -17.87 -3.71 -0.11
CA SER A 664 -17.64 -2.86 1.06
C SER A 664 -16.18 -2.46 1.12
N SER A 665 -15.91 -1.24 1.58
CA SER A 665 -14.55 -0.73 1.71
C SER A 665 -14.38 0.14 2.95
N THR A 666 -13.15 0.18 3.47
CA THR A 666 -12.70 1.11 4.51
C THR A 666 -11.43 1.81 4.04
N SER A 667 -11.55 3.10 3.73
CA SER A 667 -10.47 3.97 3.26
C SER A 667 -9.69 4.61 4.42
N TYR A 668 -8.36 4.57 4.39
CA TYR A 668 -7.47 5.17 5.39
C TYR A 668 -6.81 6.45 4.85
N TRP A 669 -7.01 7.58 5.52
CA TRP A 669 -6.50 8.87 5.04
C TRP A 669 -6.36 9.90 6.16
N TYR A 670 -5.67 11.01 5.86
CA TYR A 670 -5.59 12.18 6.75
C TYR A 670 -6.21 13.39 6.08
N GLY A 671 -7.02 14.14 6.83
CA GLY A 671 -7.82 15.21 6.24
C GLY A 671 -8.02 16.44 7.11
N GLN A 672 -8.15 17.58 6.44
CA GLN A 672 -8.61 18.87 6.97
C GLN A 672 -9.74 19.40 6.09
N SER A 673 -10.72 20.09 6.68
CA SER A 673 -11.87 20.63 5.94
C SER A 673 -11.54 21.88 5.11
N GLN A 674 -10.44 22.57 5.44
CA GLN A 674 -9.97 23.74 4.70
C GLN A 674 -9.32 23.28 3.40
N GLN A 675 -9.64 23.94 2.29
CA GLN A 675 -8.94 23.73 1.03
C GLN A 675 -7.64 24.55 1.07
N ALA A 676 -6.57 24.00 0.51
CA ALA A 676 -5.32 24.72 0.26
C ALA A 676 -5.26 25.28 -1.17
N LEU A 677 -6.11 24.80 -2.09
CA LEU A 677 -6.06 25.18 -3.50
C LEU A 677 -7.41 25.73 -3.95
N SER A 678 -7.41 26.91 -4.57
CA SER A 678 -8.60 27.55 -5.14
C SER A 678 -8.31 28.14 -6.51
N GLU A 679 -9.31 28.13 -7.40
CA GLU A 679 -9.20 28.82 -8.68
C GLU A 679 -9.18 30.34 -8.50
N SER A 680 -8.12 30.99 -9.01
CA SER A 680 -7.95 32.44 -8.94
C SER A 680 -8.18 33.14 -10.27
N ASP A 681 -8.01 32.45 -11.39
CA ASP A 681 -8.22 33.01 -12.73
C ASP A 681 -8.43 31.94 -13.80
N VAL A 682 -9.07 32.32 -14.91
CA VAL A 682 -9.34 31.44 -16.04
C VAL A 682 -9.17 32.17 -17.36
N LEU A 683 -8.26 31.67 -18.19
CA LEU A 683 -8.13 32.04 -19.60
C LEU A 683 -8.82 30.98 -20.46
N ASP A 684 -9.86 31.40 -21.18
CA ASP A 684 -10.47 30.65 -22.27
C ASP A 684 -9.80 31.08 -23.58
N VAL A 685 -9.13 30.14 -24.27
CA VAL A 685 -8.34 30.48 -25.46
C VAL A 685 -9.18 30.57 -26.74
N ALA A 686 -10.43 30.13 -26.68
CA ALA A 686 -11.39 30.23 -27.78
C ALA A 686 -12.17 31.55 -27.73
N ASP A 687 -12.37 32.13 -26.55
CA ASP A 687 -13.06 33.40 -26.37
C ASP A 687 -12.15 34.63 -26.59
N ASP A 688 -12.46 35.45 -27.60
CA ASP A 688 -11.69 36.65 -27.93
C ASP A 688 -11.69 37.70 -26.80
N ALA A 689 -12.76 37.78 -26.01
CA ALA A 689 -12.82 38.69 -24.86
C ALA A 689 -11.89 38.24 -23.73
N SER A 690 -11.91 36.95 -23.38
CA SER A 690 -10.97 36.35 -22.43
C SER A 690 -9.52 36.53 -22.89
N ARG A 691 -9.23 36.28 -24.16
CA ARG A 691 -7.89 36.51 -24.73
C ARG A 691 -7.42 37.95 -24.57
N ALA A 692 -8.27 38.93 -24.88
CA ALA A 692 -7.95 40.34 -24.72
C ALA A 692 -7.72 40.71 -23.25
N ALA A 693 -8.54 40.18 -22.33
CA ALA A 693 -8.44 40.44 -20.89
C ALA A 693 -7.12 39.91 -20.28
N HIS A 694 -6.57 38.83 -20.82
CA HIS A 694 -5.32 38.21 -20.36
C HIS A 694 -4.10 38.58 -21.21
N GLY A 695 -4.25 39.49 -22.18
CA GLY A 695 -3.16 39.86 -23.09
C GLY A 695 -2.60 38.67 -23.88
N TYR A 696 -3.46 37.71 -24.24
CA TYR A 696 -3.05 36.48 -24.91
C TYR A 696 -2.46 36.77 -26.29
N GLN A 697 -1.23 36.29 -26.51
CA GLN A 697 -0.51 36.36 -27.77
C GLN A 697 -0.06 34.98 -28.19
N SER A 698 -0.16 34.68 -29.48
CA SER A 698 0.23 33.41 -30.06
C SER A 698 0.71 33.61 -31.49
N THR A 699 1.74 32.88 -31.90
CA THR A 699 2.31 32.96 -33.25
C THR A 699 1.85 31.77 -34.08
N GLY A 700 1.23 31.99 -35.24
CA GLY A 700 0.92 30.92 -36.19
C GLY A 700 -0.10 29.88 -35.71
N GLU A 701 -0.98 30.24 -34.77
CA GLU A 701 -1.98 29.30 -34.27
C GLU A 701 -3.10 29.01 -35.26
N THR A 702 -3.71 27.84 -35.07
CA THR A 702 -4.97 27.44 -35.67
C THR A 702 -6.02 27.31 -34.58
N ARG A 703 -7.28 27.60 -34.91
CA ARG A 703 -8.43 27.45 -34.01
C ARG A 703 -9.49 26.57 -34.65
N ARG A 704 -10.12 25.70 -33.86
CA ARG A 704 -11.27 24.89 -34.28
C ARG A 704 -12.15 24.54 -33.08
N THR A 705 -13.36 24.07 -33.35
CA THR A 705 -14.18 23.39 -32.34
C THR A 705 -13.77 21.92 -32.28
N LEU A 706 -13.67 21.39 -31.07
CA LEU A 706 -13.52 19.97 -30.79
C LEU A 706 -14.75 19.47 -30.03
N GLN A 707 -15.30 18.35 -30.48
CA GLN A 707 -16.35 17.62 -29.80
C GLN A 707 -15.81 16.23 -29.48
N SER A 708 -15.63 15.92 -28.19
CA SER A 708 -15.05 14.65 -27.72
C SER A 708 -15.40 14.44 -26.24
N THR A 709 -14.77 13.47 -25.58
CA THR A 709 -14.98 13.08 -24.18
C THR A 709 -13.65 13.20 -23.41
N PHE A 710 -13.74 13.28 -22.08
CA PHE A 710 -12.59 13.04 -21.21
C PHE A 710 -12.40 11.54 -21.01
N GLU A 711 -11.19 11.10 -20.70
CA GLU A 711 -10.97 9.72 -20.23
C GLU A 711 -11.50 9.52 -18.80
N GLY A 712 -11.78 8.27 -18.43
CA GLY A 712 -12.29 7.91 -17.11
C GLY A 712 -13.83 7.93 -17.03
N LYS A 713 -14.39 8.36 -15.89
CA LYS A 713 -15.82 8.24 -15.56
C LYS A 713 -16.76 8.99 -16.51
N ASP A 714 -16.23 9.99 -17.20
CA ASP A 714 -16.96 10.85 -18.13
C ASP A 714 -16.65 10.51 -19.61
N ASP A 715 -16.12 9.30 -19.87
CA ASP A 715 -15.79 8.76 -21.20
C ASP A 715 -16.99 8.63 -22.17
N LYS A 716 -18.21 8.77 -21.65
CA LYS A 716 -19.47 8.78 -22.41
C LYS A 716 -20.13 10.16 -22.45
N VAL A 717 -19.55 11.18 -21.80
CA VAL A 717 -20.12 12.53 -21.73
C VAL A 717 -19.42 13.43 -22.75
N THR A 718 -20.12 13.74 -23.84
CA THR A 718 -19.57 14.59 -24.89
C THR A 718 -19.47 16.05 -24.45
N VAL A 719 -18.27 16.62 -24.55
CA VAL A 719 -17.93 18.02 -24.33
C VAL A 719 -17.55 18.66 -25.66
N SER A 720 -18.14 19.82 -25.95
CA SER A 720 -17.85 20.62 -27.14
C SER A 720 -17.26 21.97 -26.72
N ASP A 721 -16.04 22.27 -27.16
CA ASP A 721 -15.35 23.51 -26.83
C ASP A 721 -14.39 23.93 -27.97
N GLY A 722 -13.95 25.19 -27.97
CA GLY A 722 -12.94 25.69 -28.88
C GLY A 722 -11.53 25.34 -28.42
N VAL A 723 -10.66 24.94 -29.36
CA VAL A 723 -9.26 24.62 -29.10
C VAL A 723 -8.36 25.41 -30.05
N ALA A 724 -7.28 25.97 -29.51
CA ALA A 724 -6.19 26.56 -30.26
C ALA A 724 -4.99 25.62 -30.26
N ALA A 725 -4.25 25.55 -31.37
CA ALA A 725 -3.02 24.77 -31.48
C ALA A 725 -1.94 25.53 -32.24
N THR A 726 -0.70 25.49 -31.74
CA THR A 726 0.44 26.16 -32.38
C THR A 726 1.78 25.48 -32.10
N THR A 727 2.75 25.67 -33.00
CA THR A 727 4.18 25.38 -32.79
C THR A 727 4.99 26.63 -32.45
N GLY A 728 4.37 27.81 -32.49
CA GLY A 728 4.96 29.09 -32.11
C GLY A 728 4.78 29.43 -30.63
N ALA A 729 5.46 30.49 -30.18
CA ALA A 729 5.38 30.91 -28.78
C ALA A 729 3.99 31.47 -28.41
N ILE A 730 3.57 31.20 -27.17
CA ILE A 730 2.33 31.66 -26.55
C ILE A 730 2.69 32.49 -25.31
N SER A 731 1.98 33.58 -25.04
CA SER A 731 2.13 34.39 -23.83
C SER A 731 0.78 34.90 -23.33
N PHE A 732 0.55 34.90 -22.02
CA PHE A 732 -0.63 35.47 -21.38
C PHE A 732 -0.37 35.79 -19.90
N ALA A 733 -1.17 36.66 -19.31
CA ALA A 733 -1.13 36.97 -17.88
C ALA A 733 -2.28 36.30 -17.14
N LEU A 734 -2.05 35.75 -15.96
CA LEU A 734 -3.07 35.20 -15.07
C LEU A 734 -2.95 35.81 -13.69
N LYS A 735 -4.09 36.06 -13.04
CA LYS A 735 -4.18 36.57 -11.67
C LYS A 735 -3.94 35.47 -10.65
N LEU A 736 -3.34 35.86 -9.53
CA LEU A 736 -3.12 35.03 -8.37
C LEU A 736 -4.03 35.50 -7.22
N ALA A 737 -4.48 34.59 -6.37
CA ALA A 737 -5.16 34.97 -5.14
C ALA A 737 -4.19 35.72 -4.19
N PRO A 738 -4.67 36.67 -3.38
CA PRO A 738 -3.85 37.32 -2.36
C PRO A 738 -3.22 36.29 -1.41
N GLY A 739 -1.93 36.45 -1.10
CA GLY A 739 -1.22 35.55 -0.18
C GLY A 739 -0.83 34.20 -0.79
N SER A 740 -0.87 34.05 -2.11
CA SER A 740 -0.45 32.82 -2.79
C SER A 740 0.98 32.41 -2.43
N THR A 741 1.16 31.17 -1.98
CA THR A 741 2.47 30.57 -1.64
C THR A 741 2.98 29.59 -2.70
N GLY A 742 2.09 29.17 -3.60
CA GLY A 742 2.37 28.34 -4.76
C GLY A 742 1.19 28.38 -5.74
N ALA A 743 1.33 27.80 -6.92
CA ALA A 743 0.23 27.71 -7.87
C ALA A 743 0.33 26.49 -8.78
N ARG A 744 -0.78 26.07 -9.36
CA ARG A 744 -0.90 25.03 -10.37
C ARG A 744 -1.57 25.65 -11.60
N LEU A 745 -0.92 25.50 -12.74
CA LEU A 745 -1.52 25.82 -14.03
C LEU A 745 -2.14 24.54 -14.59
N LEU A 746 -3.46 24.49 -14.68
CA LEU A 746 -4.21 23.37 -15.28
C LEU A 746 -4.55 23.74 -16.72
N ARG A 747 -4.29 22.84 -17.66
CA ARG A 747 -4.56 23.02 -19.09
C ARG A 747 -5.52 21.96 -19.58
N MET A 748 -6.67 22.40 -20.09
CA MET A 748 -7.54 21.55 -20.90
C MET A 748 -7.01 21.57 -22.33
N ASN A 749 -6.66 20.42 -22.89
CA ASN A 749 -6.04 20.28 -24.21
C ASN A 749 -6.64 19.14 -25.03
N ASP A 750 -6.28 19.10 -26.31
CA ASP A 750 -6.57 18.00 -27.22
C ASP A 750 -5.37 17.05 -27.27
N GLN A 751 -5.55 15.86 -26.72
CA GLN A 751 -4.51 14.84 -26.61
C GLN A 751 -4.44 13.89 -27.81
N SER A 752 -5.05 14.20 -28.95
CA SER A 752 -4.96 13.33 -30.14
C SER A 752 -3.53 13.09 -30.62
N GLU A 753 -2.63 14.03 -30.35
CA GLU A 753 -1.19 13.92 -30.60
C GLU A 753 -0.45 13.82 -29.26
N ALA A 754 0.24 12.70 -29.04
CA ALA A 754 1.09 12.44 -27.88
C ALA A 754 2.35 13.33 -27.87
N PHE A 755 3.09 13.37 -26.76
CA PHE A 755 4.39 14.05 -26.64
C PHE A 755 4.36 15.57 -26.88
N GLN A 756 3.25 16.24 -26.59
CA GLN A 756 3.23 17.71 -26.56
C GLN A 756 4.17 18.23 -25.48
N GLN A 757 5.00 19.22 -25.84
CA GLN A 757 6.03 19.73 -24.96
C GLN A 757 6.27 21.22 -25.16
N ALA A 758 6.37 21.97 -24.05
CA ALA A 758 6.71 23.39 -24.08
C ALA A 758 7.65 23.77 -22.94
N SER A 759 8.63 24.63 -23.24
CA SER A 759 9.37 25.33 -22.19
C SER A 759 8.46 26.37 -21.55
N VAL A 760 8.42 26.38 -20.21
CA VAL A 760 7.59 27.28 -19.42
C VAL A 760 8.47 28.36 -18.79
N SER A 761 8.07 29.61 -18.97
CA SER A 761 8.68 30.75 -18.29
C SER A 761 7.62 31.61 -17.61
N VAL A 762 7.94 32.12 -16.43
CA VAL A 762 7.09 33.00 -15.62
C VAL A 762 7.83 34.31 -15.41
N ASP A 763 7.24 35.42 -15.87
CA ASP A 763 7.82 36.76 -15.84
C ASP A 763 9.27 36.80 -16.39
N GLY A 764 9.50 36.04 -17.46
CA GLY A 764 10.80 35.94 -18.15
C GLY A 764 11.78 34.93 -17.57
N VAL A 765 11.49 34.30 -16.44
CA VAL A 765 12.33 33.26 -15.82
C VAL A 765 11.86 31.89 -16.25
N VAL A 766 12.74 31.06 -16.81
CA VAL A 766 12.42 29.67 -17.14
C VAL A 766 12.23 28.87 -15.86
N VAL A 767 11.07 28.22 -15.72
CA VAL A 767 10.71 27.43 -14.52
C VAL A 767 10.64 25.93 -14.80
N GLY A 768 10.72 25.51 -16.07
CA GLY A 768 10.83 24.11 -16.44
C GLY A 768 10.27 23.81 -17.82
N THR A 769 9.93 22.53 -18.02
CA THR A 769 9.37 22.01 -19.26
C THR A 769 8.09 21.27 -18.94
N TRP A 770 6.98 21.70 -19.55
CA TRP A 770 5.71 21.01 -19.47
C TRP A 770 5.67 19.95 -20.55
N PHE A 771 5.66 18.67 -20.13
CA PHE A 771 5.69 17.53 -21.01
C PHE A 771 4.48 16.62 -20.77
N GLN A 772 3.69 16.39 -21.82
CA GLN A 772 2.58 15.44 -21.82
C GLN A 772 2.88 14.29 -22.79
N PRO A 773 3.35 13.15 -22.31
CA PRO A 773 3.69 11.99 -23.14
C PRO A 773 2.50 11.19 -23.66
N LEU A 774 1.35 11.23 -23.00
CA LEU A 774 0.19 10.43 -23.38
C LEU A 774 -0.53 11.04 -24.58
N GLY A 775 -1.13 10.19 -25.41
CA GLY A 775 -2.07 10.61 -26.44
C GLY A 775 -3.22 9.63 -26.56
N ASN A 776 -4.39 10.14 -26.94
CA ASN A 776 -5.64 9.40 -27.03
C ASN A 776 -6.50 9.96 -28.17
N THR A 777 -6.85 9.11 -29.13
CA THR A 777 -7.69 9.49 -30.28
C THR A 777 -9.18 9.24 -30.05
N SER A 778 -9.54 8.50 -28.99
CA SER A 778 -10.93 8.21 -28.60
C SER A 778 -11.47 9.30 -27.67
N SER A 779 -10.88 9.43 -26.47
CA SER A 779 -11.20 10.48 -25.50
C SER A 779 -10.16 11.59 -25.58
N ARG A 780 -10.43 12.56 -26.46
CA ARG A 780 -9.42 13.57 -26.84
C ARG A 780 -9.29 14.71 -25.86
N TRP A 781 -10.27 14.94 -24.98
CA TRP A 781 -10.12 15.97 -23.96
C TRP A 781 -9.23 15.46 -22.82
N LEU A 782 -8.29 16.30 -22.41
CA LEU A 782 -7.33 16.01 -21.37
C LEU A 782 -7.12 17.24 -20.49
N GLU A 783 -7.18 17.08 -19.17
CA GLU A 783 -6.67 18.07 -18.22
C GLU A 783 -5.33 17.60 -17.65
N ASP A 784 -4.25 18.27 -18.05
CA ASP A 784 -2.92 18.10 -17.47
C ASP A 784 -2.49 19.36 -16.72
N SER A 785 -1.44 19.25 -15.88
CA SER A 785 -1.04 20.37 -15.03
C SER A 785 0.46 20.55 -14.92
N PHE A 786 0.85 21.79 -14.65
CA PHE A 786 2.21 22.20 -14.33
C PHE A 786 2.23 22.95 -12.99
N GLU A 787 3.05 22.48 -12.06
CA GLU A 787 3.24 23.13 -10.76
C GLU A 787 4.18 24.33 -10.90
N LEU A 788 3.77 25.49 -10.41
CA LEU A 788 4.59 26.69 -10.35
C LEU A 788 5.26 26.77 -8.97
N PRO A 789 6.59 26.89 -8.91
CA PRO A 789 7.30 26.97 -7.63
C PRO A 789 6.93 28.27 -6.90
N GLY A 790 6.98 28.24 -5.57
CA GLY A 790 6.67 29.41 -4.74
C GLY A 790 7.52 30.63 -5.10
N SER A 791 8.78 30.42 -5.50
CA SER A 791 9.68 31.48 -5.99
C SER A 791 9.17 32.23 -7.22
N ALA A 792 8.28 31.62 -8.02
CA ALA A 792 7.69 32.24 -9.20
C ALA A 792 6.39 33.00 -8.93
N VAL A 793 5.73 32.79 -7.79
CA VAL A 793 4.37 33.33 -7.53
C VAL A 793 4.22 34.06 -6.20
N ALA A 794 5.07 33.78 -5.21
CA ALA A 794 4.94 34.35 -3.87
C ALA A 794 4.99 35.88 -3.88
N GLY A 795 4.01 36.51 -3.22
CA GLY A 795 3.89 37.98 -3.13
C GLY A 795 3.45 38.68 -4.42
N ARG A 796 3.11 37.95 -5.48
CA ARG A 796 2.61 38.50 -6.75
C ARG A 796 1.09 38.45 -6.80
N SER A 797 0.47 39.45 -7.43
CA SER A 797 -0.98 39.48 -7.71
C SER A 797 -1.35 38.91 -9.09
N SER A 798 -0.36 38.80 -9.97
CA SER A 798 -0.49 38.25 -11.32
C SER A 798 0.89 37.81 -11.81
N VAL A 799 0.90 36.89 -12.77
CA VAL A 799 2.12 36.43 -13.44
C VAL A 799 1.91 36.36 -14.95
N THR A 800 2.95 36.67 -15.72
CA THR A 800 2.99 36.45 -17.17
C THR A 800 3.59 35.09 -17.45
N VAL A 801 2.78 34.18 -17.99
CA VAL A 801 3.21 32.86 -18.45
C VAL A 801 3.56 32.94 -19.92
N ARG A 802 4.74 32.45 -20.29
CA ARG A 802 5.16 32.27 -21.67
C ARG A 802 5.55 30.81 -21.91
N LEU A 803 4.89 30.21 -22.90
CA LEU A 803 5.08 28.83 -23.34
C LEU A 803 5.77 28.83 -24.70
N VAL A 804 6.82 28.04 -24.85
CA VAL A 804 7.52 27.86 -26.13
C VAL A 804 7.49 26.38 -26.49
N PRO A 805 6.60 25.96 -27.42
CA PRO A 805 6.59 24.59 -27.93
C PRO A 805 7.96 24.17 -28.43
N GLN A 806 8.40 22.97 -28.10
CA GLN A 806 9.74 22.51 -28.46
C GLN A 806 9.82 22.11 -29.95
N THR A 807 10.98 22.32 -30.56
CA THR A 807 11.19 21.92 -31.96
C THR A 807 11.07 20.41 -32.11
N GLY A 808 10.20 19.96 -33.01
CA GLY A 808 9.97 18.54 -33.28
C GLY A 808 8.88 17.89 -32.43
N SER A 809 8.32 18.58 -31.43
CA SER A 809 7.10 18.12 -30.75
C SER A 809 5.86 18.44 -31.61
N PRO A 810 4.74 17.72 -31.42
CA PRO A 810 3.46 18.13 -31.97
C PRO A 810 3.04 19.53 -31.51
N ALA A 811 2.07 20.10 -32.21
CA ALA A 811 1.53 21.42 -31.88
C ALA A 811 0.98 21.42 -30.44
N TRP A 812 1.34 22.45 -29.68
CA TRP A 812 0.83 22.67 -28.34
C TRP A 812 -0.63 23.11 -28.42
N SER A 813 -1.54 22.29 -27.92
CA SER A 813 -2.97 22.57 -27.91
C SER A 813 -3.45 23.03 -26.53
N ALA A 814 -4.45 23.90 -26.51
CA ALA A 814 -5.19 24.28 -25.32
C ALA A 814 -6.58 24.76 -25.72
N ALA A 815 -7.58 24.47 -24.88
CA ALA A 815 -8.89 25.10 -24.86
C ALA A 815 -8.99 26.11 -23.70
N ARG A 816 -8.37 25.79 -22.56
CA ARG A 816 -8.43 26.62 -21.36
C ARG A 816 -7.17 26.48 -20.52
N TYR A 817 -6.78 27.57 -19.86
CA TYR A 817 -5.84 27.57 -18.75
C TYR A 817 -6.54 28.06 -17.48
N ARG A 818 -6.46 27.27 -16.42
CA ARG A 818 -6.99 27.64 -15.10
C ARG A 818 -5.82 27.82 -14.14
N MET A 819 -5.78 28.98 -13.48
CA MET A 819 -4.81 29.24 -12.41
C MET A 819 -5.43 28.82 -11.09
N LEU A 820 -4.82 27.81 -10.46
CA LEU A 820 -5.19 27.36 -9.12
C LEU A 820 -4.10 27.80 -8.14
N THR A 821 -4.43 28.64 -7.18
CA THR A 821 -3.45 29.18 -6.22
C THR A 821 -3.50 28.50 -4.88
N LYS A 822 -2.32 28.25 -4.32
CA LYS A 822 -2.14 27.68 -2.99
C LYS A 822 -2.15 28.79 -1.95
N THR A 823 -2.97 28.61 -0.91
CA THR A 823 -3.04 29.49 0.26
C THR A 823 -2.93 28.64 1.53
N ASP A 824 -2.20 29.15 2.52
CA ASP A 824 -1.83 28.41 3.73
C ASP A 824 -3.01 28.18 4.69
#